data_AF-A0A6J8DI69-F1
#
_entry.id   AF-A0A6J8DI69-F1
#
_cell.length_a   1.000
_cell.length_b   1.000
_cell.length_c   1.000
_cell.angle_alpha   90.00
_cell.angle_beta   90.00
_cell.angle_gamma   90.00
#
_symmetry.space_group_name_H-M   'P 1'
#
loop_
_entity.id
_entity.type
_entity.pdbx_description
1 polymer ?
#
loop_
_entity_poly.entity_id
_entity_poly.type
_entity_poly.pdbx_seq_one_letter_code
_entity_poly.pdbx_strand_id
1 'polypeptide(L)'
;MSEDTPLRRKNGQFGGKVLKASHQNITKSAVIVNEMSSPSETLLPSHENESNLAWRDGRRVVELGLLADQLKACKNCYAPLFLHNCLKEQRYGLGSILYIPCDSCPYTNLINTGKRHRSDTSKKGMLIWDVNTKCSMAYLDAGMGPHQTVKFLAGINIPPIAVKNLKIREREIGKTIEKCAEMSCQKALQEEIDLSRDEDDHSNGPSITVSFDGARQKRGSGRSYSSLTGHATMIGEKTGKCVSHGTKSADCRKCMYVDEKGDGNYDCRKNHSGSAKSMESNLAVEMVQELQCKGCKVSCIIMDDDTTTLARLKQSINSDIVKRSDRNHQRKNIVSDLYHLHEKHKGKLSTSTISYLTKDLDYAIAQNKSRAEQLSQNIKSIIPHSFGDHSTCDLSWCNYHKDPDNYKHKSLPYGKDLNGQEMFADLSKLFNTYAKNSDKLANSGSSQGNESLNQIISSKAPKAKHFGSSESLPFRVCVGVIQKNEGRSYIPQEYEAHKLSPGKFTLMHTAKLDKKRKHDKVNASTREAKRKRLVKKGKFNLNLKAKEIREGVTYASSISAPAKLSENDDDISHIPDPEPEVTEDPVSLKDEIFVYFDLETTGFGTDCDIIQIAAAYDNQNFNRYMVPVQRISPSASKVTGFSKSGLILYKNGEIMQTDEESEIFKQFISWLPKKSILIGHNSKIFDSRILTKALQNNNIMKDFEMKCGGFIDTLSLTKEILPDRKTNKQPYNQESLVKDIVGINYDAHNAIGDVQSLQQLIKTLKVSPRILEKHSFSVQYTVSMIIKLQQTKSRLDTFSNMPSTVCSKSMLNKIARSGLRLNHLILAGNRGGVDGVRKLLTEQFDGKPRVTKDQKILDSISKHIMSLKTSKILFETYIFVIVIHV
;
A
#
# COMPACT_ATOMS: atom_id res chain seq x y z
N MET A 1 -38.80 -10.19 -27.27
CA MET A 1 -38.84 -10.92 -26.00
C MET A 1 -37.42 -11.31 -25.65
N SER A 2 -36.77 -10.48 -24.85
CA SER A 2 -35.49 -10.70 -24.19
C SER A 2 -35.24 -9.46 -23.32
N GLU A 3 -34.61 -9.71 -22.19
CA GLU A 3 -34.35 -8.82 -21.06
C GLU A 3 -33.55 -7.57 -21.44
N ASP A 4 -33.83 -6.42 -20.79
CA ASP A 4 -32.87 -5.32 -20.72
C ASP A 4 -32.97 -4.59 -19.37
N THR A 5 -31.85 -4.64 -18.64
CA THR A 5 -31.68 -4.07 -17.30
C THR A 5 -30.99 -2.70 -17.41
N PRO A 6 -31.53 -1.59 -16.88
CA PRO A 6 -30.81 -0.31 -16.93
C PRO A 6 -29.81 -0.17 -15.78
N LEU A 7 -28.53 -0.15 -16.17
CA LEU A 7 -27.36 0.14 -15.34
C LEU A 7 -27.35 1.57 -14.77
N ARG A 8 -27.04 1.64 -13.48
CA ARG A 8 -26.88 2.83 -12.63
C ARG A 8 -25.73 3.74 -13.08
N ARG A 9 -26.02 4.97 -13.54
CA ARG A 9 -25.01 6.00 -13.86
C ARG A 9 -24.40 6.61 -12.59
N LYS A 10 -23.07 6.58 -12.51
CA LYS A 10 -22.23 7.35 -11.56
C LYS A 10 -22.07 8.78 -12.09
N ASN A 11 -22.61 9.77 -11.40
CA ASN A 11 -22.38 11.18 -11.75
C ASN A 11 -21.06 11.68 -11.15
N GLY A 12 -20.06 11.81 -12.02
CA GLY A 12 -18.82 12.54 -11.81
C GLY A 12 -19.02 14.05 -12.02
N GLN A 13 -18.27 14.85 -11.25
CA GLN A 13 -18.20 16.30 -11.36
C GLN A 13 -17.43 16.71 -12.63
N PHE A 14 -18.07 17.53 -13.47
CA PHE A 14 -17.41 18.22 -14.59
C PHE A 14 -17.07 19.66 -14.20
N GLY A 15 -15.79 20.02 -14.31
CA GLY A 15 -15.32 21.40 -14.32
C GLY A 15 -15.08 21.85 -15.76
N GLY A 16 -16.06 22.53 -16.34
CA GLY A 16 -15.91 23.25 -17.61
C GLY A 16 -15.52 24.71 -17.38
N LYS A 17 -14.59 25.22 -18.20
CA LYS A 17 -14.22 26.64 -18.26
C LYS A 17 -15.43 27.47 -18.71
N VAL A 18 -15.78 28.49 -17.93
CA VAL A 18 -16.76 29.52 -18.34
C VAL A 18 -16.01 30.60 -19.12
N LEU A 19 -16.31 30.73 -20.41
CA LEU A 19 -16.02 31.90 -21.21
C LEU A 19 -16.95 33.05 -20.77
N LYS A 20 -16.38 34.25 -20.61
CA LYS A 20 -17.11 35.48 -20.27
C LYS A 20 -18.02 35.86 -21.45
N ALA A 21 -19.31 36.05 -21.18
CA ALA A 21 -20.20 36.83 -22.01
C ALA A 21 -21.17 37.62 -21.12
N SER A 22 -21.54 38.79 -21.62
CA SER A 22 -22.13 39.97 -20.97
C SER A 22 -23.59 39.82 -20.50
N HIS A 23 -23.97 40.72 -19.59
CA HIS A 23 -25.33 40.94 -19.09
C HIS A 23 -26.39 41.12 -20.19
N GLN A 24 -27.55 40.47 -20.01
CA GLN A 24 -28.88 41.10 -20.09
C GLN A 24 -29.99 40.13 -19.59
N ASN A 25 -31.05 40.73 -19.07
CA ASN A 25 -32.22 40.15 -18.40
C ASN A 25 -32.91 39.00 -19.16
N ILE A 26 -33.55 38.06 -18.43
CA ILE A 26 -34.90 37.52 -18.72
C ILE A 26 -35.44 36.80 -17.47
N THR A 27 -36.75 36.94 -17.32
CA THR A 27 -37.66 36.78 -16.18
C THR A 27 -38.05 35.34 -15.82
N LYS A 28 -38.60 35.22 -14.59
CA LYS A 28 -39.54 34.22 -14.04
C LYS A 28 -40.07 33.17 -15.03
N SER A 29 -39.93 31.88 -14.68
CA SER A 29 -40.91 30.84 -14.99
C SER A 29 -40.88 29.70 -13.97
N ALA A 30 -42.07 29.38 -13.47
CA ALA A 30 -42.36 28.30 -12.55
C ALA A 30 -42.11 26.94 -13.20
N VAL A 31 -41.61 25.98 -12.42
CA VAL A 31 -41.49 24.58 -12.84
C VAL A 31 -42.69 23.82 -12.28
N ILE A 32 -43.55 23.43 -13.20
CA ILE A 32 -44.64 22.45 -13.05
C ILE A 32 -44.00 21.10 -12.75
N VAL A 33 -44.44 20.47 -11.66
CA VAL A 33 -44.02 19.11 -11.27
C VAL A 33 -45.05 18.14 -11.85
N ASN A 34 -44.60 17.26 -12.73
CA ASN A 34 -45.42 16.19 -13.30
C ASN A 34 -45.80 15.17 -12.21
N GLU A 35 -47.10 14.89 -12.12
CA GLU A 35 -47.68 13.79 -11.37
C GLU A 35 -47.30 12.44 -12.01
N MET A 36 -46.76 11.53 -11.20
CA MET A 36 -46.81 10.09 -11.47
C MET A 36 -47.05 9.34 -10.15
N SER A 37 -48.30 8.87 -10.05
CA SER A 37 -48.83 7.68 -9.36
C SER A 37 -48.13 7.15 -8.09
N SER A 38 -48.92 7.15 -7.02
CA SER A 38 -48.69 6.65 -5.67
C SER A 38 -48.33 5.15 -5.58
N PRO A 39 -47.33 4.79 -4.79
CA PRO A 39 -47.29 3.54 -4.05
C PRO A 39 -47.74 3.79 -2.60
N SER A 40 -48.89 3.21 -2.24
CA SER A 40 -49.38 2.91 -0.88
C SER A 40 -48.59 3.53 0.27
N GLU A 41 -49.18 4.56 0.89
CA GLU A 41 -48.79 5.06 2.21
C GLU A 41 -48.77 3.92 3.23
N THR A 42 -47.59 3.38 3.48
CA THR A 42 -47.32 2.78 4.78
C THR A 42 -47.03 3.95 5.72
N LEU A 43 -48.05 4.31 6.50
CA LEU A 43 -48.03 5.33 7.55
C LEU A 43 -46.69 5.35 8.31
N LEU A 44 -45.84 6.33 8.01
CA LEU A 44 -44.74 6.72 8.90
C LEU A 44 -45.36 7.49 10.08
N PRO A 45 -45.10 7.11 11.34
CA PRO A 45 -45.63 7.86 12.47
C PRO A 45 -45.04 9.27 12.48
N SER A 46 -45.93 10.25 12.61
CA SER A 46 -45.61 11.65 12.86
C SER A 46 -44.72 11.82 14.10
N HIS A 47 -43.94 12.89 14.10
CA HIS A 47 -42.91 13.24 15.09
C HIS A 47 -43.43 13.56 16.51
N GLU A 48 -44.64 13.12 16.90
CA GLU A 48 -45.32 13.54 18.13
C GLU A 48 -45.38 12.52 19.28
N ASN A 49 -44.83 11.30 19.15
CA ASN A 49 -44.94 10.29 20.22
C ASN A 49 -43.58 9.75 20.72
N GLU A 50 -42.70 10.62 21.27
CA GLU A 50 -41.63 10.12 22.17
C GLU A 50 -42.19 9.61 23.52
N SER A 51 -43.46 9.91 23.82
CA SER A 51 -44.20 9.54 25.03
C SER A 51 -44.73 8.10 25.06
N ASN A 52 -44.69 7.36 23.94
CA ASN A 52 -45.28 6.01 23.83
C ASN A 52 -44.27 4.84 23.70
N LEU A 53 -42.97 5.09 23.86
CA LEU A 53 -42.00 3.98 23.94
C LEU A 53 -42.16 3.28 25.28
N ALA A 54 -42.58 2.02 25.28
CA ALA A 54 -42.65 1.24 26.50
C ALA A 54 -41.23 1.09 27.08
N TRP A 55 -41.11 1.02 28.41
CA TRP A 55 -39.81 0.79 29.05
C TRP A 55 -39.17 -0.55 28.62
N ARG A 56 -39.99 -1.47 28.08
CA ARG A 56 -39.58 -2.76 27.52
C ARG A 56 -39.02 -2.68 26.09
N ASP A 57 -39.16 -1.54 25.42
CA ASP A 57 -38.72 -1.37 24.03
C ASP A 57 -37.30 -0.80 23.93
N GLY A 58 -36.47 -1.47 23.11
CA GLY A 58 -35.11 -1.04 22.81
C GLY A 58 -34.11 -1.30 23.93
N ARG A 59 -32.94 -0.64 23.85
CA ARG A 59 -31.83 -0.77 24.81
C ARG A 59 -31.67 0.51 25.62
N ARG A 60 -31.16 0.40 26.85
CA ARG A 60 -30.83 1.54 27.72
C ARG A 60 -29.37 1.49 28.16
N VAL A 61 -28.78 2.65 28.39
CA VAL A 61 -27.47 2.75 29.04
C VAL A 61 -27.73 2.85 30.54
N VAL A 62 -27.29 1.85 31.30
CA VAL A 62 -27.52 1.76 32.74
C VAL A 62 -26.22 1.53 33.50
N GLU A 63 -26.06 2.16 34.66
CA GLU A 63 -25.02 1.81 35.62
C GLU A 63 -25.52 0.64 36.48
N LEU A 64 -25.13 -0.59 36.11
CA LEU A 64 -25.67 -1.81 36.72
C LEU A 64 -25.56 -1.86 38.25
N GLY A 65 -24.43 -1.45 38.82
CA GLY A 65 -24.26 -1.43 40.29
C GLY A 65 -25.23 -0.46 40.96
N LEU A 66 -25.35 0.77 40.44
CA LEU A 66 -26.27 1.77 40.95
C LEU A 66 -27.74 1.32 40.81
N LEU A 67 -28.08 0.64 39.71
CA LEU A 67 -29.41 0.08 39.50
C LEU A 67 -29.70 -1.03 40.52
N ALA A 68 -28.78 -1.96 40.70
CA ALA A 68 -28.92 -3.06 41.65
C ALA A 68 -29.07 -2.57 43.10
N ASP A 69 -28.25 -1.60 43.51
CA ASP A 69 -28.28 -1.02 44.86
C ASP A 69 -29.63 -0.34 45.15
N GLN A 70 -30.19 0.38 44.17
CA GLN A 70 -31.50 1.02 44.32
C GLN A 70 -32.67 0.04 44.27
N LEU A 71 -32.51 -1.10 43.58
CA LEU A 71 -33.52 -2.18 43.54
C LEU A 71 -33.47 -3.11 44.76
N LYS A 72 -32.42 -3.02 45.58
CA LYS A 72 -32.21 -3.90 46.73
C LYS A 72 -33.41 -3.94 47.68
N ALA A 73 -34.02 -2.79 47.94
CA ALA A 73 -35.10 -2.68 48.91
C ALA A 73 -35.95 -1.42 48.66
N CYS A 74 -37.24 -1.50 48.95
CA CYS A 74 -38.14 -0.36 48.99
C CYS A 74 -37.68 0.64 50.04
N LYS A 75 -37.68 1.93 49.71
CA LYS A 75 -37.28 3.00 50.64
C LYS A 75 -38.21 3.14 51.85
N ASN A 76 -39.43 2.60 51.78
CA ASN A 76 -40.43 2.71 52.84
C ASN A 76 -40.48 1.46 53.74
N CYS A 77 -40.69 0.27 53.15
CA CYS A 77 -40.87 -0.97 53.92
C CYS A 77 -39.72 -1.98 53.79
N TYR A 78 -38.65 -1.63 53.08
CA TYR A 78 -37.47 -2.47 52.86
C TYR A 78 -37.69 -3.80 52.11
N ALA A 79 -38.90 -4.06 51.60
CA ALA A 79 -39.17 -5.22 50.77
C ALA A 79 -38.41 -5.17 49.42
N PRO A 80 -37.98 -6.30 48.85
CA PRO A 80 -37.31 -6.34 47.54
C PRO A 80 -38.12 -5.66 46.43
N LEU A 81 -37.44 -4.99 45.49
CA LEU A 81 -38.07 -4.38 44.32
C LEU A 81 -37.80 -5.19 43.06
N PHE A 82 -38.85 -5.41 42.26
CA PHE A 82 -38.74 -6.15 41.01
C PHE A 82 -38.79 -5.21 39.80
N LEU A 83 -37.77 -5.29 38.95
CA LEU A 83 -37.68 -4.44 37.74
C LEU A 83 -38.88 -4.65 36.79
N HIS A 84 -39.43 -5.87 36.71
CA HIS A 84 -40.57 -6.16 35.85
C HIS A 84 -41.86 -5.43 36.26
N ASN A 85 -41.94 -4.93 37.50
CA ASN A 85 -43.06 -4.12 38.00
C ASN A 85 -42.96 -2.65 37.57
N CYS A 86 -41.94 -2.26 36.79
CA CYS A 86 -41.80 -0.89 36.31
C CYS A 86 -43.08 -0.44 35.58
N LEU A 87 -43.72 0.60 36.12
CA LEU A 87 -44.96 1.17 35.57
C LEU A 87 -44.66 2.07 34.38
N LYS A 88 -43.63 2.91 34.52
CA LYS A 88 -43.21 3.84 33.48
C LYS A 88 -41.74 4.21 33.59
N GLU A 89 -41.19 4.64 32.46
CA GLU A 89 -39.86 5.22 32.34
C GLU A 89 -40.00 6.71 32.00
N GLN A 90 -39.30 7.58 32.72
CA GLN A 90 -39.11 8.97 32.33
C GLN A 90 -37.68 9.18 31.84
N ARG A 91 -37.54 9.44 30.53
CA ARG A 91 -36.25 9.59 29.85
C ARG A 91 -35.75 11.04 29.88
N TYR A 92 -34.44 11.18 30.03
CA TYR A 92 -33.69 12.44 29.98
C TYR A 92 -32.44 12.24 29.11
N GLY A 93 -32.63 12.08 27.81
CA GLY A 93 -31.56 11.66 26.90
C GLY A 93 -31.22 10.18 27.11
N LEU A 94 -29.97 9.87 27.47
CA LEU A 94 -29.49 8.51 27.72
C LEU A 94 -29.71 8.04 29.17
N GLY A 95 -30.06 8.94 30.09
CA GLY A 95 -30.41 8.61 31.47
C GLY A 95 -31.92 8.61 31.68
N SER A 96 -32.41 7.83 32.65
CA SER A 96 -33.83 7.64 32.90
C SER A 96 -34.15 7.44 34.38
N ILE A 97 -35.39 7.75 34.75
CA ILE A 97 -35.99 7.40 36.05
C ILE A 97 -37.05 6.32 35.80
N LEU A 98 -36.91 5.18 36.47
CA LEU A 98 -37.88 4.09 36.46
C LEU A 98 -38.79 4.20 37.67
N TYR A 99 -40.10 4.09 37.46
CA TYR A 99 -41.12 4.16 38.50
C TYR A 99 -41.53 2.74 38.87
N ILE A 100 -41.04 2.24 40.02
CA ILE A 100 -41.21 0.85 40.44
C ILE A 100 -42.02 0.79 41.74
N PRO A 101 -43.29 0.35 41.70
CA PRO A 101 -44.12 0.16 42.87
C PRO A 101 -43.56 -0.96 43.74
N CYS A 102 -43.75 -0.84 45.04
CA CYS A 102 -43.49 -1.92 45.98
C CYS A 102 -44.71 -2.86 46.05
N ASP A 103 -44.48 -4.17 46.05
CA ASP A 103 -45.57 -5.14 46.18
C ASP A 103 -46.09 -5.25 47.62
N SER A 104 -45.33 -4.76 48.59
CA SER A 104 -45.64 -4.86 50.02
C SER A 104 -46.17 -3.56 50.64
N CYS A 105 -46.18 -2.44 49.91
CA CYS A 105 -46.71 -1.17 50.41
C CYS A 105 -47.07 -0.22 49.24
N PRO A 106 -47.90 0.83 49.44
CA PRO A 106 -48.31 1.73 48.36
C PRO A 106 -47.19 2.65 47.82
N TYR A 107 -45.95 2.49 48.28
CA TYR A 107 -44.84 3.37 47.90
C TYR A 107 -44.30 3.03 46.51
N THR A 108 -44.18 4.05 45.64
CA THR A 108 -43.51 3.94 44.34
C THR A 108 -42.08 4.46 44.42
N ASN A 109 -41.12 3.58 44.15
CA ASN A 109 -39.70 3.89 44.20
C ASN A 109 -39.24 4.49 42.87
N LEU A 110 -38.54 5.62 42.96
CA LEU A 110 -37.89 6.27 41.81
C LEU A 110 -36.46 5.77 41.70
N ILE A 111 -36.20 4.97 40.67
CA ILE A 111 -34.91 4.31 40.44
C ILE A 111 -34.18 4.99 39.29
N ASN A 112 -33.02 5.58 39.57
CA ASN A 112 -32.21 6.25 38.55
C ASN A 112 -31.35 5.23 37.78
N THR A 113 -31.27 5.33 36.46
CA THR A 113 -30.42 4.43 35.65
C THR A 113 -28.93 4.77 35.66
N GLY A 114 -28.52 5.89 36.27
CA GLY A 114 -27.15 6.38 36.25
C GLY A 114 -26.92 7.56 37.21
N LYS A 115 -25.64 7.90 37.40
CA LYS A 115 -25.22 9.04 38.22
C LYS A 115 -25.58 10.38 37.57
N ARG A 116 -25.66 11.40 38.41
CA ARG A 116 -25.98 12.76 38.01
C ARG A 116 -25.06 13.76 38.71
N HIS A 117 -24.69 14.84 38.02
CA HIS A 117 -23.86 15.92 38.52
C HIS A 117 -24.59 17.26 38.40
N ARG A 118 -24.02 18.30 39.04
CA ARG A 118 -24.43 19.70 38.82
C ARG A 118 -23.45 20.33 37.84
N SER A 119 -23.97 21.18 36.96
CA SER A 119 -23.12 22.02 36.13
C SER A 119 -22.40 23.05 37.00
N ASP A 120 -21.12 23.30 36.73
CA ASP A 120 -20.37 24.37 37.41
C ASP A 120 -20.89 25.77 37.03
N THR A 121 -21.61 25.88 35.90
CA THR A 121 -22.15 27.15 35.39
C THR A 121 -23.54 27.51 35.91
N SER A 122 -24.24 26.60 36.61
CA SER A 122 -25.53 26.91 37.23
C SER A 122 -25.73 26.14 38.54
N LYS A 123 -25.81 26.88 39.65
CA LYS A 123 -26.12 26.34 40.98
C LYS A 123 -27.62 26.05 41.18
N LYS A 124 -28.50 26.60 40.32
CA LYS A 124 -29.95 26.39 40.33
C LYS A 124 -30.36 25.57 39.10
N GLY A 125 -31.21 24.55 39.28
CA GLY A 125 -31.71 23.70 38.19
C GLY A 125 -31.60 22.20 38.46
N MET A 126 -32.16 21.40 37.53
CA MET A 126 -32.13 19.94 37.59
C MET A 126 -30.71 19.37 37.47
N LEU A 127 -30.47 18.24 38.13
CA LEU A 127 -29.22 17.48 37.98
C LEU A 127 -29.08 16.95 36.54
N ILE A 128 -27.84 16.91 36.06
CA ILE A 128 -27.49 16.48 34.70
C ILE A 128 -27.02 15.04 34.75
N TRP A 129 -27.52 14.21 33.85
CA TRP A 129 -27.08 12.82 33.75
C TRP A 129 -25.66 12.71 33.21
N ASP A 130 -24.78 12.06 33.95
CA ASP A 130 -23.35 11.93 33.63
C ASP A 130 -23.14 11.32 32.24
N VAL A 131 -23.96 10.32 31.89
CA VAL A 131 -23.91 9.64 30.59
C VAL A 131 -24.12 10.61 29.41
N ASN A 132 -24.93 11.66 29.57
CA ASN A 132 -25.16 12.64 28.51
C ASN A 132 -23.92 13.54 28.30
N THR A 133 -23.28 13.99 29.37
CA THR A 133 -22.04 14.78 29.31
C THR A 133 -20.88 13.94 28.77
N LYS A 134 -20.74 12.70 29.24
CA LYS A 134 -19.74 11.75 28.73
C LYS A 134 -19.95 11.41 27.26
N CYS A 135 -21.20 11.28 26.80
CA CYS A 135 -21.52 11.08 25.38
C CYS A 135 -21.02 12.25 24.53
N SER A 136 -21.16 13.50 25.02
CA SER A 136 -20.62 14.68 24.35
C SER A 136 -19.10 14.67 24.25
N MET A 137 -18.41 14.36 25.35
CA MET A 137 -16.95 14.20 25.34
C MET A 137 -16.50 13.09 24.37
N ALA A 138 -17.18 11.94 24.42
CA ALA A 138 -16.84 10.79 23.61
C ALA A 138 -16.95 11.08 22.12
N TYR A 139 -17.99 11.80 21.67
CA TYR A 139 -18.11 12.12 20.25
C TYR A 139 -17.11 13.20 19.81
N LEU A 140 -16.73 14.14 20.69
CA LEU A 140 -15.66 15.12 20.40
C LEU A 140 -14.34 14.38 20.19
N ASP A 141 -13.99 13.47 21.10
CA ASP A 141 -12.77 12.66 21.01
C ASP A 141 -12.78 11.71 19.78
N ALA A 142 -13.94 11.16 19.44
CA ALA A 142 -14.11 10.27 18.29
C ALA A 142 -14.20 11.03 16.94
N GLY A 143 -14.21 12.36 16.95
CA GLY A 143 -14.36 13.17 15.74
C GLY A 143 -15.75 13.10 15.09
N MET A 144 -16.75 12.68 15.86
CA MET A 144 -18.15 12.59 15.46
C MET A 144 -18.88 13.92 15.72
N GLY A 145 -20.00 14.14 15.04
CA GLY A 145 -20.96 15.22 15.35
C GLY A 145 -22.26 14.67 15.95
N PRO A 146 -23.15 15.51 16.50
CA PRO A 146 -24.34 15.05 17.21
C PRO A 146 -25.28 14.20 16.33
N HIS A 147 -25.42 14.51 15.04
CA HIS A 147 -26.20 13.68 14.12
C HIS A 147 -25.61 12.28 13.92
N GLN A 148 -24.29 12.14 13.93
CA GLN A 148 -23.64 10.84 13.80
C GLN A 148 -23.80 10.03 15.08
N THR A 149 -23.74 10.69 16.24
CA THR A 149 -24.04 10.07 17.53
C THR A 149 -25.46 9.54 17.58
N VAL A 150 -26.45 10.33 17.13
CA VAL A 150 -27.85 9.90 17.01
C VAL A 150 -27.99 8.68 16.10
N LYS A 151 -27.38 8.70 14.91
CA LYS A 151 -27.38 7.56 13.98
C LYS A 151 -26.75 6.31 14.59
N PHE A 152 -25.63 6.47 15.32
CA PHE A 152 -24.96 5.36 16.00
C PHE A 152 -25.85 4.74 17.06
N LEU A 153 -26.45 5.56 17.95
CA LEU A 153 -27.34 5.09 19.01
C LEU A 153 -28.58 4.38 18.45
N ALA A 154 -29.25 4.98 17.46
CA ALA A 154 -30.40 4.39 16.81
C ALA A 154 -30.05 3.06 16.11
N GLY A 155 -28.89 2.99 15.44
CA GLY A 155 -28.42 1.78 14.77
C GLY A 155 -28.14 0.60 15.71
N ILE A 156 -27.88 0.85 16.99
CA ILE A 156 -27.75 -0.20 18.03
C ILE A 156 -29.00 -0.35 18.90
N ASN A 157 -30.13 0.21 18.45
CA ASN A 157 -31.44 0.18 19.11
C ASN A 157 -31.46 0.83 20.50
N ILE A 158 -30.65 1.87 20.73
CA ILE A 158 -30.74 2.73 21.92
C ILE A 158 -31.53 3.98 21.53
N PRO A 159 -32.58 4.38 22.27
CA PRO A 159 -33.30 5.61 21.98
C PRO A 159 -32.35 6.81 21.95
N PRO A 160 -32.31 7.56 20.83
CA PRO A 160 -31.35 8.63 20.67
C PRO A 160 -31.66 9.81 21.60
N ILE A 161 -30.61 10.58 21.87
CA ILE A 161 -30.72 11.87 22.54
C ILE A 161 -30.93 12.97 21.49
N ALA A 162 -31.86 13.89 21.76
CA ALA A 162 -32.11 15.03 20.89
C ALA A 162 -30.82 15.82 20.61
N VAL A 163 -30.60 16.20 19.34
CA VAL A 163 -29.41 16.94 18.89
C VAL A 163 -29.20 18.24 19.68
N LYS A 164 -30.28 18.95 20.00
CA LYS A 164 -30.26 20.15 20.85
C LYS A 164 -29.65 19.87 22.22
N ASN A 165 -30.03 18.76 22.86
CA ASN A 165 -29.53 18.37 24.18
C ASN A 165 -28.06 17.96 24.13
N LEU A 166 -27.63 17.23 23.09
CA LEU A 166 -26.20 16.95 22.88
C LEU A 166 -25.37 18.22 22.71
N LYS A 167 -25.89 19.23 21.99
CA LYS A 167 -25.22 20.53 21.83
C LYS A 167 -25.14 21.31 23.14
N ILE A 168 -26.15 21.24 23.99
CA ILE A 168 -26.10 21.84 25.33
C ILE A 168 -24.98 21.18 26.16
N ARG A 169 -24.92 19.85 26.15
CA ARG A 169 -23.87 19.08 26.85
C ARG A 169 -22.47 19.30 26.26
N GLU A 170 -22.37 19.52 24.94
CA GLU A 170 -21.10 19.91 24.29
C GLU A 170 -20.58 21.23 24.81
N ARG A 171 -21.43 22.24 24.93
CA ARG A 171 -21.05 23.58 25.44
C ARG A 171 -20.65 23.55 26.90
N GLU A 172 -21.31 22.68 27.66
CA GLU A 172 -20.98 22.49 29.07
C GLU A 172 -19.55 21.97 29.24
N ILE A 173 -19.19 20.88 28.57
CA ILE A 173 -17.84 20.32 28.66
C ILE A 173 -16.80 21.12 27.86
N GLY A 174 -17.22 21.78 26.79
CA GLY A 174 -16.35 22.57 25.92
C GLY A 174 -15.63 23.70 26.64
N LYS A 175 -16.29 24.37 27.60
CA LYS A 175 -15.66 25.43 28.40
C LYS A 175 -14.51 24.91 29.26
N THR A 176 -14.67 23.73 29.85
CA THR A 176 -13.62 23.09 30.65
C THR A 176 -12.50 22.59 29.77
N ILE A 177 -12.82 22.00 28.60
CA ILE A 177 -11.82 21.63 27.58
C ILE A 177 -10.96 22.84 27.18
N GLU A 178 -11.55 24.03 26.95
CA GLU A 178 -10.78 25.23 26.63
C GLU A 178 -9.82 25.60 27.77
N LYS A 179 -10.31 25.61 29.02
CA LYS A 179 -9.49 25.89 30.20
C LYS A 179 -8.37 24.85 30.39
N CYS A 180 -8.67 23.57 30.19
CA CYS A 180 -7.69 22.48 30.26
C CYS A 180 -6.62 22.61 29.18
N ALA A 181 -6.98 23.01 27.97
CA ALA A 181 -6.02 23.29 26.91
C ALA A 181 -5.12 24.47 27.27
N GLU A 182 -5.69 25.55 27.82
CA GLU A 182 -4.93 26.72 28.28
C GLU A 182 -3.93 26.37 29.38
N MET A 183 -4.35 25.65 30.43
CA MET A 183 -3.46 25.20 31.51
C MET A 183 -2.37 24.25 30.99
N SER A 184 -2.72 23.33 30.08
CA SER A 184 -1.78 22.43 29.42
C SER A 184 -0.74 23.18 28.58
N CYS A 185 -1.15 24.23 27.87
CA CYS A 185 -0.25 25.12 27.12
C CYS A 185 0.65 25.94 28.06
N GLN A 186 0.11 26.46 29.16
CA GLN A 186 0.89 27.22 30.14
C GLN A 186 1.96 26.36 30.82
N LYS A 187 1.62 25.12 31.18
CA LYS A 187 2.60 24.15 31.70
C LYS A 187 3.68 23.83 30.66
N ALA A 188 3.28 23.58 29.42
CA ALA A 188 4.23 23.35 28.33
C ALA A 188 5.13 24.56 28.06
N LEU A 189 4.59 25.78 28.17
CA LEU A 189 5.34 27.02 28.04
C LEU A 189 6.38 27.16 29.16
N GLN A 190 6.00 26.90 30.41
CA GLN A 190 6.95 26.93 31.52
C GLN A 190 8.07 25.90 31.35
N GLU A 191 7.73 24.66 30.98
CA GLU A 191 8.72 23.63 30.68
C GLU A 191 9.66 24.05 29.53
N GLU A 192 9.14 24.73 28.50
CA GLU A 192 9.95 25.23 27.38
C GLU A 192 10.88 26.36 27.83
N ILE A 193 10.40 27.29 28.66
CA ILE A 193 11.19 28.36 29.26
C ILE A 193 12.32 27.76 30.08
N ASP A 194 12.02 26.81 30.96
CA ASP A 194 13.01 26.18 31.84
C ASP A 194 14.11 25.47 31.04
N LEU A 195 13.77 24.85 29.90
CA LEU A 195 14.73 24.22 28.99
C LEU A 195 15.46 25.19 28.04
N SER A 196 15.03 26.45 27.98
CA SER A 196 15.58 27.49 27.10
C SER A 196 16.39 28.56 27.86
N ARG A 197 16.43 28.50 29.19
CA ARG A 197 17.29 29.37 30.00
C ARG A 197 18.75 28.97 29.84
N ASP A 198 19.59 29.92 29.47
CA ASP A 198 21.04 29.83 29.67
C ASP A 198 21.39 30.34 31.08
N GLU A 199 22.38 29.72 31.73
CA GLU A 199 22.78 30.08 33.11
C GLU A 199 23.36 31.51 33.22
N ASP A 200 23.74 32.13 32.10
CA ASP A 200 24.47 33.40 32.04
C ASP A 200 23.64 34.66 31.66
N ASP A 201 22.37 34.55 31.25
CA ASP A 201 21.54 35.70 30.84
C ASP A 201 20.45 36.06 31.88
N HIS A 202 20.85 36.82 32.89
CA HIS A 202 19.93 37.37 33.90
C HIS A 202 19.30 38.72 33.52
N SER A 203 19.62 39.26 32.33
CA SER A 203 19.30 40.65 31.97
C SER A 203 18.09 40.80 31.04
N ASN A 204 17.77 39.77 30.24
CA ASN A 204 16.61 39.73 29.37
C ASN A 204 15.60 38.66 29.82
N GLY A 205 14.30 38.99 29.81
CA GLY A 205 13.24 38.03 30.14
C GLY A 205 13.29 36.75 29.29
N PRO A 206 12.60 35.67 29.70
CA PRO A 206 12.74 34.36 29.06
C PRO A 206 12.38 34.40 27.58
N SER A 207 13.23 33.79 26.76
CA SER A 207 13.16 33.83 25.30
C SER A 207 13.14 32.41 24.73
N ILE A 208 12.17 32.10 23.87
CA ILE A 208 11.99 30.74 23.32
C ILE A 208 11.98 30.72 21.79
N THR A 209 12.27 29.53 21.25
CA THR A 209 12.06 29.20 19.84
C THR A 209 10.81 28.33 19.68
N VAL A 210 9.91 28.70 18.78
CA VAL A 210 8.66 27.95 18.53
C VAL A 210 8.52 27.60 17.06
N SER A 211 7.93 26.44 16.75
CA SER A 211 7.47 26.13 15.40
C SER A 211 5.99 26.44 15.23
N PHE A 212 5.64 27.02 14.07
CA PHE A 212 4.31 27.52 13.76
C PHE A 212 3.79 26.91 12.45
N ASP A 213 2.53 26.48 12.46
CA ASP A 213 1.83 26.01 11.26
C ASP A 213 0.32 26.27 11.37
N GLY A 214 -0.27 26.68 10.25
CA GLY A 214 -1.68 26.98 10.10
C GLY A 214 -2.42 25.91 9.28
N ALA A 215 -3.65 25.60 9.66
CA ALA A 215 -4.49 24.65 8.95
C ALA A 215 -5.93 25.16 8.76
N ARG A 216 -6.48 24.87 7.58
CA ARG A 216 -7.85 25.25 7.18
C ARG A 216 -8.78 24.05 7.17
N GLN A 217 -10.03 24.27 7.59
CA GLN A 217 -11.05 23.21 7.67
C GLN A 217 -11.59 22.79 6.30
N LYS A 218 -11.60 23.70 5.31
CA LYS A 218 -11.87 23.34 3.92
C LYS A 218 -10.61 22.76 3.27
N ARG A 219 -10.74 21.65 2.52
CA ARG A 219 -9.63 21.16 1.67
C ARG A 219 -9.39 22.19 0.56
N GLY A 220 -8.18 22.73 0.49
CA GLY A 220 -7.78 23.59 -0.62
C GLY A 220 -7.41 22.76 -1.84
N SER A 221 -7.77 23.24 -3.03
CA SER A 221 -7.30 22.68 -4.32
C SER A 221 -6.00 23.32 -4.80
N GLY A 222 -5.28 24.05 -3.93
CA GLY A 222 -4.14 24.90 -4.29
C GLY A 222 -4.50 26.17 -5.08
N ARG A 223 -5.72 26.23 -5.64
CA ARG A 223 -6.21 27.35 -6.49
C ARG A 223 -7.38 28.13 -5.89
N SER A 224 -8.04 27.58 -4.87
CA SER A 224 -9.14 28.27 -4.17
C SER A 224 -8.87 28.35 -2.65
N TYR A 225 -8.88 29.58 -2.13
CA TYR A 225 -8.66 29.89 -0.72
C TYR A 225 -9.95 30.49 -0.12
N SER A 226 -10.99 29.67 -0.02
CA SER A 226 -12.34 30.06 0.43
C SER A 226 -12.77 29.37 1.74
N SER A 227 -11.81 29.10 2.63
CA SER A 227 -12.14 28.53 3.94
C SER A 227 -12.72 29.61 4.84
N LEU A 228 -13.89 29.37 5.42
CA LEU A 228 -14.49 30.27 6.42
C LEU A 228 -13.84 30.16 7.80
N THR A 229 -13.01 29.13 8.01
CA THR A 229 -12.31 28.91 9.27
C THR A 229 -10.88 28.44 9.07
N GLY A 230 -10.03 28.79 10.05
CA GLY A 230 -8.64 28.38 10.18
C GLY A 230 -8.29 28.14 11.63
N HIS A 231 -7.23 27.38 11.87
CA HIS A 231 -6.61 27.23 13.17
C HIS A 231 -5.10 27.22 12.99
N ALA A 232 -4.36 27.57 14.04
CA ALA A 232 -2.91 27.51 14.05
C ALA A 232 -2.42 27.04 15.41
N THR A 233 -1.19 26.52 15.43
CA THR A 233 -0.57 25.97 16.64
C THR A 233 0.89 26.40 16.70
N MET A 234 1.38 26.68 17.91
CA MET A 234 2.79 26.89 18.23
C MET A 234 3.28 25.72 19.08
N ILE A 235 4.41 25.14 18.70
CA ILE A 235 5.07 24.04 19.40
C ILE A 235 6.44 24.53 19.87
N GLY A 236 6.77 24.31 21.15
CA GLY A 236 8.11 24.60 21.67
C GLY A 236 9.17 23.69 21.03
N GLU A 237 10.32 24.23 20.63
CA GLU A 237 11.38 23.46 19.95
C GLU A 237 11.99 22.39 20.87
N LYS A 238 12.20 22.71 22.15
CA LYS A 238 12.86 21.81 23.12
C LYS A 238 11.90 20.74 23.64
N THR A 239 10.70 21.14 24.06
CA THR A 239 9.69 20.23 24.64
C THR A 239 8.95 19.41 23.59
N GLY A 240 8.77 19.96 22.38
CA GLY A 240 7.90 19.39 21.34
C GLY A 240 6.41 19.38 21.71
N LYS A 241 6.01 20.15 22.73
CA LYS A 241 4.63 20.34 23.21
C LYS A 241 4.04 21.64 22.66
N CYS A 242 2.71 21.69 22.59
CA CYS A 242 1.99 22.89 22.16
C CYS A 242 1.98 23.94 23.28
N VAL A 243 2.49 25.14 22.97
CA VAL A 243 2.62 26.26 23.93
C VAL A 243 1.57 27.34 23.71
N SER A 244 1.00 27.44 22.51
CA SER A 244 -0.15 28.29 22.19
C SER A 244 -0.90 27.72 20.99
N HIS A 245 -2.19 28.01 20.90
CA HIS A 245 -3.03 27.68 19.75
C HIS A 245 -4.10 28.76 19.53
N GLY A 246 -4.67 28.82 18.33
CA GLY A 246 -5.75 29.75 18.04
C GLY A 246 -6.65 29.30 16.90
N THR A 247 -7.85 29.87 16.84
CA THR A 247 -8.83 29.63 15.78
C THR A 247 -9.39 30.94 15.22
N LYS A 248 -9.53 31.01 13.91
CA LYS A 248 -10.23 32.09 13.21
C LYS A 248 -11.50 31.59 12.55
N SER A 249 -12.58 32.37 12.69
CA SER A 249 -13.82 32.17 11.96
C SER A 249 -14.32 33.47 11.34
N ALA A 250 -14.62 33.40 10.04
CA ALA A 250 -15.31 34.46 9.31
C ALA A 250 -16.84 34.32 9.37
N ASP A 251 -17.34 33.24 9.94
CA ASP A 251 -18.76 32.88 9.92
C ASP A 251 -19.25 32.42 11.31
N CYS A 252 -20.53 32.66 11.59
CA CYS A 252 -21.21 32.20 12.78
C CYS A 252 -22.65 31.88 12.43
N ARG A 253 -23.06 30.63 12.65
CA ARG A 253 -24.39 30.16 12.29
C ARG A 253 -25.48 30.95 12.99
N LYS A 254 -25.29 31.28 14.27
CA LYS A 254 -26.28 32.03 15.05
C LYS A 254 -26.43 33.45 14.50
N CYS A 255 -25.34 34.12 14.13
CA CYS A 255 -25.40 35.46 13.52
C CYS A 255 -26.19 35.49 12.20
N MET A 256 -26.28 34.38 11.48
CA MET A 256 -27.05 34.32 10.23
C MET A 256 -28.57 34.22 10.44
N TYR A 257 -29.02 33.83 11.64
CA TYR A 257 -30.44 33.58 11.94
C TYR A 257 -31.03 34.55 12.97
N VAL A 258 -30.23 35.46 13.52
CA VAL A 258 -30.69 36.47 14.48
C VAL A 258 -31.06 37.72 13.67
N ASP A 259 -32.36 38.04 13.60
CA ASP A 259 -32.84 39.32 13.08
C ASP A 259 -32.36 40.48 13.98
N GLU A 260 -32.33 41.71 13.47
CA GLU A 260 -31.87 42.93 14.16
C GLU A 260 -32.52 43.19 15.55
N LYS A 261 -33.58 42.44 15.91
CA LYS A 261 -34.32 42.54 17.17
C LYS A 261 -34.00 41.46 18.21
N GLY A 262 -33.07 40.54 17.94
CA GLY A 262 -32.71 39.47 18.87
C GLY A 262 -31.74 39.93 19.96
N ASP A 263 -31.99 39.50 21.19
CA ASP A 263 -31.03 39.54 22.30
C ASP A 263 -29.73 38.84 21.86
N GLY A 264 -28.65 39.61 21.71
CA GLY A 264 -27.32 39.19 21.26
C GLY A 264 -26.53 38.32 22.26
N ASN A 265 -27.15 37.76 23.30
CA ASN A 265 -26.49 36.99 24.34
C ASN A 265 -26.23 35.52 23.92
N TYR A 266 -25.38 35.32 22.92
CA TYR A 266 -24.87 34.00 22.56
C TYR A 266 -23.36 34.00 22.31
N ASP A 267 -22.71 32.86 22.60
CA ASP A 267 -21.27 32.67 22.34
C ASP A 267 -21.00 32.70 20.82
N CYS A 268 -20.60 33.86 20.31
CA CYS A 268 -20.25 34.11 18.92
C CYS A 268 -18.74 33.95 18.72
N ARG A 269 -18.34 33.03 17.84
CA ARG A 269 -16.93 32.76 17.52
C ARG A 269 -16.44 33.41 16.23
N LYS A 270 -17.22 34.31 15.63
CA LYS A 270 -16.80 35.10 14.46
C LYS A 270 -15.80 36.15 14.92
N ASN A 271 -14.55 36.03 14.48
CA ASN A 271 -13.42 36.88 14.91
C ASN A 271 -12.47 37.21 13.73
N HIS A 272 -12.95 37.08 12.50
CA HIS A 272 -12.21 37.38 11.27
C HIS A 272 -13.12 38.03 10.23
N SER A 273 -12.68 39.12 9.62
CA SER A 273 -13.41 39.82 8.54
C SER A 273 -12.66 39.80 7.20
N GLY A 274 -11.37 39.48 7.21
CA GLY A 274 -10.53 39.48 6.01
C GLY A 274 -10.64 38.20 5.17
N SER A 275 -9.80 38.10 4.14
CA SER A 275 -9.74 36.89 3.31
C SER A 275 -9.26 35.67 4.10
N ALA A 276 -9.59 34.45 3.66
CA ALA A 276 -9.09 33.22 4.28
C ALA A 276 -7.56 33.11 4.26
N LYS A 277 -6.87 33.86 3.39
CA LYS A 277 -5.40 33.87 3.31
C LYS A 277 -4.75 34.59 4.50
N SER A 278 -5.42 35.58 5.08
CA SER A 278 -4.85 36.36 6.20
C SER A 278 -5.07 35.72 7.57
N MET A 279 -5.88 34.68 7.69
CA MET A 279 -6.17 34.03 8.98
C MET A 279 -4.90 33.50 9.67
N GLU A 280 -3.99 32.92 8.89
CA GLU A 280 -2.78 32.29 9.41
C GLU A 280 -1.81 33.31 10.00
N SER A 281 -1.49 34.36 9.24
CA SER A 281 -0.58 35.39 9.74
C SER A 281 -1.18 36.25 10.85
N ASN A 282 -2.50 36.46 10.85
CA ASN A 282 -3.19 37.09 11.99
C ASN A 282 -3.09 36.22 13.26
N LEU A 283 -3.30 34.90 13.14
CA LEU A 283 -3.13 33.97 14.26
C LEU A 283 -1.70 33.96 14.77
N ALA A 284 -0.69 34.00 13.89
CA ALA A 284 0.71 34.08 14.32
C ALA A 284 0.96 35.30 15.22
N VAL A 285 0.48 36.48 14.80
CA VAL A 285 0.63 37.73 15.58
C VAL A 285 -0.09 37.61 16.93
N GLU A 286 -1.36 37.20 16.95
CA GLU A 286 -2.15 37.05 18.18
C GLU A 286 -1.51 36.09 19.18
N MET A 287 -1.01 34.95 18.69
CA MET A 287 -0.40 33.94 19.54
C MET A 287 0.96 34.38 20.08
N VAL A 288 1.77 35.14 19.31
CA VAL A 288 3.02 35.70 19.84
C VAL A 288 2.72 36.77 20.90
N GLN A 289 1.70 37.62 20.70
CA GLN A 289 1.27 38.61 21.70
C GLN A 289 0.81 37.92 22.99
N GLU A 290 0.05 36.83 22.88
CA GLU A 290 -0.39 36.03 24.03
C GLU A 290 0.81 35.53 24.85
N LEU A 291 1.85 35.00 24.18
CA LEU A 291 3.07 34.54 24.84
C LEU A 291 3.84 35.70 25.50
N GLN A 292 3.91 36.86 24.86
CA GLN A 292 4.51 38.06 25.45
C GLN A 292 3.77 38.56 26.68
N CYS A 293 2.43 38.57 26.65
CA CYS A 293 1.61 38.90 27.82
C CYS A 293 1.81 37.91 28.98
N LYS A 294 2.20 36.67 28.68
CA LYS A 294 2.59 35.64 29.67
C LYS A 294 4.06 35.79 30.12
N GLY A 295 4.74 36.87 29.75
CA GLY A 295 6.11 37.18 30.15
C GLY A 295 7.20 36.48 29.34
N CYS A 296 6.87 35.91 28.17
CA CYS A 296 7.80 35.15 27.34
C CYS A 296 8.01 35.80 25.96
N LYS A 297 9.26 36.10 25.62
CA LYS A 297 9.63 36.57 24.27
C LYS A 297 9.76 35.40 23.31
N VAL A 298 9.26 35.55 22.09
CA VAL A 298 9.57 34.63 20.98
C VAL A 298 10.72 35.24 20.18
N SER A 299 11.93 34.70 20.30
CA SER A 299 13.10 35.17 19.55
C SER A 299 13.18 34.56 18.17
N CYS A 300 12.76 33.30 18.03
CA CYS A 300 12.79 32.60 16.76
C CYS A 300 11.50 31.84 16.47
N ILE A 301 11.06 31.91 15.22
CA ILE A 301 9.92 31.16 14.71
C ILE A 301 10.33 30.23 13.57
N ILE A 302 9.99 28.95 13.71
CA ILE A 302 10.21 27.92 12.69
C ILE A 302 8.93 27.78 11.88
N MET A 303 8.98 28.07 10.58
CA MET A 303 7.82 27.94 9.70
C MET A 303 8.22 27.70 8.25
N ASP A 304 7.23 27.43 7.41
CA ASP A 304 7.38 27.35 5.97
C ASP A 304 7.89 28.67 5.37
N ASP A 305 8.24 28.64 4.08
CA ASP A 305 8.85 29.79 3.43
C ASP A 305 7.90 30.97 3.10
N ASP A 306 6.74 31.03 3.76
CA ASP A 306 5.79 32.14 3.66
C ASP A 306 6.41 33.43 4.19
N THR A 307 6.54 34.40 3.28
CA THR A 307 7.10 35.72 3.56
C THR A 307 6.10 36.63 4.27
N THR A 308 4.80 36.38 4.13
CA THR A 308 3.75 37.27 4.63
C THR A 308 3.58 37.19 6.14
N THR A 309 3.69 35.99 6.72
CA THR A 309 3.59 35.79 8.17
C THR A 309 4.77 36.45 8.91
N LEU A 310 6.00 36.25 8.42
CA LEU A 310 7.17 36.89 9.02
C LEU A 310 7.12 38.41 8.92
N ALA A 311 6.73 38.96 7.76
CA ALA A 311 6.64 40.41 7.58
C ALA A 311 5.67 41.04 8.59
N ARG A 312 4.51 40.41 8.83
CA ARG A 312 3.54 40.89 9.82
C ARG A 312 4.05 40.76 11.25
N LEU A 313 4.73 39.67 11.60
CA LEU A 313 5.34 39.54 12.93
C LEU A 313 6.37 40.64 13.20
N LYS A 314 7.24 40.92 12.22
CA LYS A 314 8.23 42.00 12.34
C LYS A 314 7.60 43.38 12.47
N GLN A 315 6.54 43.64 11.72
CA GLN A 315 5.83 44.91 11.74
C GLN A 315 5.01 45.12 13.03
N SER A 316 4.32 44.08 13.51
CA SER A 316 3.33 44.20 14.59
C SER A 316 3.87 43.85 15.97
N ILE A 317 4.99 43.15 16.07
CA ILE A 317 5.53 42.64 17.34
C ILE A 317 6.93 43.17 17.60
N ASN A 318 7.93 42.69 16.84
CA ASN A 318 9.33 43.02 17.04
C ASN A 318 10.11 42.68 15.76
N SER A 319 10.89 43.65 15.26
CA SER A 319 11.75 43.52 14.07
C SER A 319 12.80 42.42 14.17
N ASP A 320 13.21 42.08 15.38
CA ASP A 320 14.32 41.20 15.72
C ASP A 320 13.93 39.72 15.71
N ILE A 321 12.64 39.40 15.52
CA ILE A 321 12.19 38.00 15.41
C ILE A 321 12.91 37.34 14.22
N VAL A 322 13.67 36.30 14.52
CA VAL A 322 14.40 35.50 13.53
C VAL A 322 13.49 34.40 13.00
N LYS A 323 13.50 34.18 11.69
CA LYS A 323 12.85 33.01 11.08
C LYS A 323 13.87 31.93 10.80
N ARG A 324 13.58 30.70 11.23
CA ARG A 324 14.24 29.49 10.75
C ARG A 324 13.30 28.74 9.82
N SER A 325 13.77 28.35 8.65
CA SER A 325 12.90 27.66 7.70
C SER A 325 12.75 26.19 8.04
N ASP A 326 11.56 25.65 7.77
CA ASP A 326 11.32 24.21 7.89
C ASP A 326 12.18 23.41 6.90
N ARG A 327 12.90 22.42 7.43
CA ARG A 327 13.82 21.57 6.66
C ARG A 327 13.11 20.79 5.55
N ASN A 328 11.91 20.27 5.79
CA ASN A 328 11.20 19.49 4.77
C ASN A 328 10.73 20.39 3.63
N HIS A 329 10.33 21.62 3.94
CA HIS A 329 9.95 22.62 2.95
C HIS A 329 11.15 23.06 2.10
N GLN A 330 12.31 23.36 2.72
CA GLN A 330 13.55 23.64 1.97
C GLN A 330 13.89 22.52 1.01
N ARG A 331 13.83 21.27 1.49
CA ARG A 331 14.09 20.09 0.68
C ARG A 331 13.12 19.97 -0.51
N LYS A 332 11.83 20.26 -0.30
CA LYS A 332 10.82 20.23 -1.39
C LYS A 332 11.13 21.28 -2.46
N ASN A 333 11.53 22.49 -2.08
CA ASN A 333 11.88 23.56 -3.01
C ASN A 333 13.08 23.17 -3.88
N ILE A 334 14.16 22.65 -3.27
CA ILE A 334 15.34 22.18 -4.00
C ILE A 334 14.99 21.08 -5.00
N VAL A 335 14.15 20.12 -4.57
CA VAL A 335 13.68 19.05 -5.45
C VAL A 335 12.83 19.61 -6.59
N SER A 336 11.97 20.60 -6.34
CA SER A 336 11.18 21.28 -7.37
C SER A 336 12.07 21.94 -8.42
N ASP A 337 13.12 22.64 -8.02
CA ASP A 337 14.06 23.28 -8.94
C ASP A 337 14.82 22.24 -9.80
N LEU A 338 15.21 21.11 -9.20
CA LEU A 338 15.79 19.99 -9.93
C LEU A 338 14.82 19.41 -10.97
N TYR A 339 13.52 19.37 -10.67
CA TYR A 339 12.49 18.95 -11.64
C TYR A 339 12.25 20.00 -12.73
N HIS A 340 12.40 21.30 -12.46
CA HIS A 340 12.40 22.31 -13.51
C HIS A 340 13.62 22.16 -14.45
N LEU A 341 14.81 21.90 -13.91
CA LEU A 341 15.99 21.61 -14.75
C LEU A 341 15.85 20.30 -15.54
N HIS A 342 15.11 19.32 -15.03
CA HIS A 342 14.82 18.08 -15.75
C HIS A 342 14.10 18.32 -17.07
N GLU A 343 13.22 19.33 -17.14
CA GLU A 343 12.52 19.69 -18.37
C GLU A 343 13.47 20.22 -19.44
N LYS A 344 14.52 20.94 -19.05
CA LYS A 344 15.59 21.42 -19.93
C LYS A 344 16.54 20.30 -20.34
N HIS A 345 16.94 19.44 -19.40
CA HIS A 345 17.92 18.35 -19.60
C HIS A 345 17.25 16.98 -19.76
N LYS A 346 16.16 16.91 -20.54
CA LYS A 346 15.42 15.66 -20.77
C LYS A 346 16.34 14.58 -21.34
N GLY A 347 16.26 13.38 -20.76
CA GLY A 347 17.10 12.24 -21.14
C GLY A 347 18.49 12.20 -20.49
N LYS A 348 19.01 13.32 -19.95
CA LYS A 348 20.30 13.39 -19.25
C LYS A 348 20.15 13.47 -17.72
N LEU A 349 19.32 14.41 -17.23
CA LEU A 349 19.00 14.52 -15.81
C LEU A 349 17.81 13.61 -15.49
N SER A 350 18.04 12.35 -15.12
CA SER A 350 16.94 11.41 -14.84
C SER A 350 16.30 11.62 -13.46
N THR A 351 15.09 11.09 -13.24
CA THR A 351 14.48 11.06 -11.89
C THR A 351 15.34 10.28 -10.87
N SER A 352 16.08 9.28 -11.34
CA SER A 352 17.04 8.52 -10.54
C SER A 352 18.25 9.39 -10.16
N THR A 353 18.73 10.25 -11.07
CA THR A 353 19.78 11.25 -10.81
C THR A 353 19.31 12.31 -9.81
N ILE A 354 18.10 12.83 -9.95
CA ILE A 354 17.53 13.78 -8.97
C ILE A 354 17.47 13.15 -7.58
N SER A 355 17.04 11.90 -7.49
CA SER A 355 17.01 11.18 -6.21
C SER A 355 18.40 10.98 -5.60
N TYR A 356 19.42 10.81 -6.43
CA TYR A 356 20.82 10.75 -5.99
C TYR A 356 21.28 12.09 -5.42
N LEU A 357 21.16 13.17 -6.19
CA LEU A 357 21.59 14.51 -5.77
C LEU A 357 20.87 14.97 -4.50
N THR A 358 19.57 14.67 -4.41
CA THR A 358 18.78 14.98 -3.20
C THR A 358 19.28 14.21 -1.98
N LYS A 359 19.69 12.95 -2.16
CA LYS A 359 20.21 12.10 -1.08
C LYS A 359 21.56 12.63 -0.57
N ASP A 360 22.46 13.01 -1.47
CA ASP A 360 23.78 13.55 -1.11
C ASP A 360 23.62 14.88 -0.37
N LEU A 361 22.72 15.74 -0.84
CA LEU A 361 22.35 16.97 -0.14
C LEU A 361 21.74 16.70 1.24
N ASP A 362 20.83 15.73 1.35
CA ASP A 362 20.22 15.35 2.63
C ASP A 362 21.29 14.91 3.65
N TYR A 363 22.34 14.21 3.19
CA TYR A 363 23.49 13.83 4.02
C TYR A 363 24.35 15.04 4.39
N ALA A 364 24.70 15.90 3.43
CA ALA A 364 25.48 17.10 3.68
C ALA A 364 24.79 17.98 4.75
N ILE A 365 23.48 18.22 4.62
CA ILE A 365 22.71 18.98 5.61
C ILE A 365 22.67 18.26 6.96
N ALA A 366 22.47 16.94 6.98
CA ALA A 366 22.40 16.18 8.22
C ALA A 366 23.72 16.16 9.00
N GLN A 367 24.86 16.12 8.29
CA GLN A 367 26.19 16.09 8.88
C GLN A 367 26.65 17.47 9.34
N ASN A 368 26.24 18.55 8.68
CA ASN A 368 26.76 19.90 8.92
C ASN A 368 25.77 20.82 9.64
N LYS A 369 25.00 20.28 10.60
CA LYS A 369 24.14 21.10 11.48
C LYS A 369 24.97 22.16 12.19
N SER A 370 24.50 23.41 12.17
CA SER A 370 25.17 24.57 12.76
C SER A 370 26.59 24.83 12.21
N ARG A 371 26.98 24.22 11.08
CA ARG A 371 28.28 24.38 10.43
C ARG A 371 28.08 24.89 9.01
N ALA A 372 27.65 26.14 8.88
CA ALA A 372 27.25 26.77 7.62
C ALA A 372 28.37 26.75 6.57
N GLU A 373 29.60 27.13 6.95
CA GLU A 373 30.75 27.18 6.04
C GLU A 373 31.08 25.79 5.48
N GLN A 374 31.19 24.79 6.36
CA GLN A 374 31.44 23.41 5.95
C GLN A 374 30.31 22.85 5.08
N LEU A 375 29.05 23.22 5.38
CA LEU A 375 27.91 22.87 4.53
C LEU A 375 28.03 23.52 3.15
N SER A 376 28.43 24.80 3.08
CA SER A 376 28.64 25.51 1.81
C SER A 376 29.66 24.79 0.95
N GLN A 377 30.82 24.43 1.53
CA GLN A 377 31.86 23.68 0.84
C GLN A 377 31.33 22.32 0.36
N ASN A 378 30.70 21.54 1.24
CA ASN A 378 30.16 20.23 0.88
C ASN A 378 29.11 20.32 -0.24
N ILE A 379 28.20 21.31 -0.21
CA ILE A 379 27.21 21.51 -1.28
C ILE A 379 27.90 21.82 -2.61
N LYS A 380 28.93 22.68 -2.61
CA LYS A 380 29.71 23.00 -3.82
C LYS A 380 30.39 21.77 -4.40
N SER A 381 30.83 20.84 -3.56
CA SER A 381 31.49 19.61 -3.99
C SER A 381 30.55 18.53 -4.54
N ILE A 382 29.24 18.58 -4.26
CA ILE A 382 28.27 17.54 -4.72
C ILE A 382 28.25 17.44 -6.24
N ILE A 383 28.24 18.58 -6.95
CA ILE A 383 28.16 18.56 -8.42
C ILE A 383 29.47 18.07 -9.05
N PRO A 384 30.66 18.64 -8.76
CA PRO A 384 31.93 18.08 -9.22
C PRO A 384 32.06 16.58 -8.92
N HIS A 385 31.73 16.17 -7.69
CA HIS A 385 31.73 14.76 -7.29
C HIS A 385 30.88 13.90 -8.22
N SER A 386 29.66 14.34 -8.54
CA SER A 386 28.76 13.58 -9.41
C SER A 386 29.21 13.48 -10.88
N PHE A 387 30.18 14.30 -11.29
CA PHE A 387 30.81 14.28 -12.62
C PHE A 387 32.23 13.68 -12.60
N GLY A 388 32.61 13.00 -11.50
CA GLY A 388 33.91 12.32 -11.37
C GLY A 388 35.07 13.20 -10.90
N ASP A 389 34.83 14.48 -10.63
CA ASP A 389 35.84 15.37 -10.03
C ASP A 389 35.77 15.30 -8.50
N HIS A 390 36.76 14.65 -7.91
CA HIS A 390 36.87 14.44 -6.47
C HIS A 390 37.85 15.42 -5.77
N SER A 391 38.40 16.40 -6.50
CA SER A 391 39.40 17.35 -5.98
C SER A 391 38.90 18.16 -4.78
N THR A 392 37.62 18.50 -4.77
CA THR A 392 36.97 19.31 -3.73
C THR A 392 36.22 18.48 -2.68
N CYS A 393 36.30 17.15 -2.76
CA CYS A 393 35.57 16.25 -1.86
C CYS A 393 36.26 16.04 -0.51
N ASP A 394 35.48 15.92 0.55
CA ASP A 394 35.95 15.58 1.89
C ASP A 394 36.01 14.04 2.13
N LEU A 395 37.02 13.59 2.88
CA LEU A 395 37.26 12.18 3.25
C LEU A 395 36.11 11.55 4.05
N SER A 396 35.33 12.35 4.78
CA SER A 396 34.24 11.91 5.65
C SER A 396 33.08 11.30 4.88
N TRP A 397 32.91 11.63 3.59
CA TRP A 397 31.79 11.17 2.79
C TRP A 397 32.17 10.64 1.40
N CYS A 398 33.29 11.09 0.82
CA CYS A 398 33.77 10.60 -0.46
C CYS A 398 34.68 9.38 -0.28
N ASN A 399 34.22 8.19 -0.71
CA ASN A 399 35.03 6.97 -0.61
C ASN A 399 36.08 6.85 -1.74
N TYR A 400 36.09 7.76 -2.72
CA TYR A 400 37.12 7.76 -3.77
C TYR A 400 38.51 7.88 -3.15
N HIS A 401 38.69 8.82 -2.22
CA HIS A 401 39.96 9.03 -1.51
C HIS A 401 40.41 7.83 -0.67
N LYS A 402 39.55 6.84 -0.42
CA LYS A 402 39.91 5.61 0.31
C LYS A 402 40.37 4.48 -0.60
N ASP A 403 39.83 4.41 -1.81
CA ASP A 403 40.09 3.37 -2.80
C ASP A 403 39.82 3.91 -4.21
N PRO A 404 40.72 4.75 -4.75
CA PRO A 404 40.52 5.39 -6.05
C PRO A 404 40.36 4.38 -7.18
N ASP A 405 41.14 3.29 -7.14
CA ASP A 405 41.22 2.29 -8.20
C ASP A 405 39.92 1.49 -8.38
N ASN A 406 39.16 1.28 -7.30
CA ASN A 406 37.89 0.54 -7.35
C ASN A 406 36.66 1.41 -7.10
N TYR A 407 36.82 2.73 -6.97
CA TYR A 407 35.71 3.63 -6.67
C TYR A 407 34.67 3.65 -7.79
N LYS A 408 33.41 3.45 -7.41
CA LYS A 408 32.24 3.67 -8.27
C LYS A 408 31.12 4.26 -7.45
N HIS A 409 30.38 5.19 -8.04
CA HIS A 409 29.20 5.76 -7.39
C HIS A 409 28.14 4.69 -7.13
N LYS A 410 27.94 4.31 -5.87
CA LYS A 410 26.97 3.26 -5.50
C LYS A 410 25.51 3.64 -5.79
N SER A 411 25.21 4.94 -5.93
CA SER A 411 23.84 5.45 -5.99
C SER A 411 23.54 6.30 -7.23
N LEU A 412 24.53 6.65 -8.05
CA LEU A 412 24.25 7.22 -9.38
C LEU A 412 23.72 6.13 -10.31
N PRO A 413 22.87 6.49 -11.30
CA PRO A 413 22.47 5.57 -12.35
C PRO A 413 23.70 4.93 -13.00
N TYR A 414 23.70 3.59 -13.09
CA TYR A 414 24.77 2.78 -13.71
C TYR A 414 26.14 2.87 -13.03
N GLY A 415 26.23 3.53 -11.86
CA GLY A 415 27.49 3.79 -11.17
C GLY A 415 28.51 4.57 -12.01
N LYS A 416 28.01 5.37 -12.95
CA LYS A 416 28.80 6.20 -13.86
C LYS A 416 28.63 7.67 -13.50
N ASP A 417 29.68 8.42 -13.78
CA ASP A 417 29.70 9.86 -13.64
C ASP A 417 28.72 10.50 -14.62
N LEU A 418 28.17 11.64 -14.21
CA LEU A 418 27.38 12.49 -15.09
C LEU A 418 28.28 13.13 -16.14
N ASN A 419 27.69 13.46 -17.30
CA ASN A 419 28.43 14.04 -18.43
C ASN A 419 27.65 15.19 -19.06
N GLY A 420 28.37 16.15 -19.64
CA GLY A 420 27.81 17.28 -20.40
C GLY A 420 28.03 18.63 -19.71
N GLN A 421 28.74 19.53 -20.40
CA GLN A 421 29.16 20.83 -19.87
C GLN A 421 27.97 21.74 -19.51
N GLU A 422 26.93 21.79 -20.35
CA GLU A 422 25.77 22.64 -20.08
C GLU A 422 25.01 22.19 -18.82
N MET A 423 24.82 20.88 -18.66
CA MET A 423 24.17 20.31 -17.48
C MET A 423 25.00 20.54 -16.21
N PHE A 424 26.33 20.41 -16.32
CA PHE A 424 27.25 20.74 -15.23
C PHE A 424 27.11 22.21 -14.81
N ALA A 425 27.09 23.14 -15.76
CA ALA A 425 26.96 24.57 -15.50
C ALA A 425 25.62 24.90 -14.81
N ASP A 426 24.50 24.37 -15.31
CA ASP A 426 23.18 24.62 -14.75
C ASP A 426 23.03 24.03 -13.33
N LEU A 427 23.47 22.79 -13.11
CA LEU A 427 23.44 22.15 -11.79
C LEU A 427 24.36 22.87 -10.80
N SER A 428 25.57 23.24 -11.24
CA SER A 428 26.52 24.00 -10.42
C SER A 428 25.94 25.35 -10.03
N LYS A 429 25.30 26.06 -10.98
CA LYS A 429 24.61 27.34 -10.69
C LYS A 429 23.52 27.17 -9.63
N LEU A 430 22.70 26.12 -9.76
CA LEU A 430 21.65 25.81 -8.78
C LEU A 430 22.24 25.50 -7.40
N PHE A 431 23.20 24.58 -7.31
CA PHE A 431 23.81 24.17 -6.04
C PHE A 431 24.61 25.31 -5.40
N ASN A 432 25.28 26.15 -6.19
CA ASN A 432 25.94 27.37 -5.69
C ASN A 432 24.95 28.36 -5.07
N THR A 433 23.72 28.44 -5.60
CA THR A 433 22.66 29.28 -5.01
C THR A 433 22.28 28.77 -3.62
N TYR A 434 22.21 27.46 -3.42
CA TYR A 434 21.96 26.85 -2.12
C TYR A 434 23.18 26.90 -1.18
N ALA A 435 24.39 26.79 -1.71
CA ALA A 435 25.63 26.93 -0.94
C ALA A 435 25.81 28.34 -0.37
N LYS A 436 25.38 29.38 -1.11
CA LYS A 436 25.31 30.77 -0.61
C LYS A 436 24.33 30.93 0.55
N ASN A 437 23.25 30.13 0.56
CA ASN A 437 22.24 30.09 1.63
C ASN A 437 22.49 28.95 2.63
N SER A 438 23.72 28.48 2.76
CA SER A 438 24.09 27.35 3.64
C SER A 438 23.79 27.62 5.11
N ASP A 439 23.88 28.86 5.57
CA ASP A 439 23.50 29.24 6.94
C ASP A 439 22.04 28.88 7.25
N LYS A 440 21.12 29.25 6.35
CA LYS A 440 19.69 28.92 6.44
C LYS A 440 19.44 27.40 6.47
N LEU A 441 20.23 26.63 5.71
CA LEU A 441 20.11 25.17 5.63
C LEU A 441 20.69 24.46 6.87
N ALA A 442 21.87 24.90 7.33
CA ALA A 442 22.58 24.37 8.49
C ALA A 442 21.81 24.63 9.80
N ASN A 443 21.11 25.77 9.86
CA ASN A 443 20.30 26.21 11.00
C ASN A 443 18.79 26.00 10.78
N SER A 444 18.39 25.10 9.87
CA SER A 444 16.97 24.82 9.62
C SER A 444 16.26 24.25 10.86
N GLY A 445 14.95 24.55 10.97
CA GLY A 445 14.08 24.01 12.02
C GLY A 445 13.18 22.88 11.49
N SER A 446 12.27 22.40 12.33
CA SER A 446 11.23 21.46 11.90
C SER A 446 9.84 21.83 12.41
N SER A 447 8.86 21.93 11.51
CA SER A 447 7.42 22.07 11.82
C SER A 447 6.70 20.71 11.92
N GLN A 448 7.44 19.59 11.92
CA GLN A 448 6.88 18.23 11.98
C GLN A 448 6.00 18.00 13.23
N GLY A 449 6.31 18.71 14.33
CA GLY A 449 5.50 18.73 15.54
C GLY A 449 4.09 19.28 15.30
N ASN A 450 3.98 20.36 14.52
CA ASN A 450 2.72 20.96 14.12
C ASN A 450 1.98 20.06 13.12
N GLU A 451 2.67 19.49 12.12
CA GLU A 451 2.05 18.53 11.20
C GLU A 451 1.41 17.36 11.97
N SER A 452 2.13 16.82 12.97
CA SER A 452 1.62 15.76 13.83
C SER A 452 0.40 16.20 14.64
N LEU A 453 0.37 17.44 15.16
CA LEU A 453 -0.77 17.97 15.89
C LEU A 453 -1.96 18.24 14.97
N ASN A 454 -1.73 18.80 13.77
CA ASN A 454 -2.75 19.00 12.75
C ASN A 454 -3.39 17.67 12.33
N GLN A 455 -2.64 16.56 12.29
CA GLN A 455 -3.21 15.22 12.10
C GLN A 455 -4.10 14.80 13.27
N ILE A 456 -3.67 15.02 14.52
CA ILE A 456 -4.51 14.75 15.70
C ILE A 456 -5.80 15.58 15.63
N ILE A 457 -5.71 16.89 15.39
CA ILE A 457 -6.88 17.77 15.26
C ILE A 457 -7.78 17.30 14.12
N SER A 458 -7.24 16.87 12.98
CA SER A 458 -8.05 16.35 11.87
C SER A 458 -8.84 15.09 12.22
N SER A 459 -8.37 14.30 13.19
CA SER A 459 -9.14 13.17 13.72
C SER A 459 -10.33 13.61 14.58
N LYS A 460 -10.27 14.81 15.19
CA LYS A 460 -11.33 15.39 16.04
C LYS A 460 -12.26 16.31 15.26
N ALA A 461 -11.73 17.02 14.28
CA ALA A 461 -12.43 17.89 13.34
C ALA A 461 -12.11 17.46 11.90
N PRO A 462 -12.68 16.34 11.40
CA PRO A 462 -12.47 15.92 10.03
C PRO A 462 -12.91 16.98 9.02
N LYS A 463 -12.05 17.30 8.04
CA LYS A 463 -12.33 18.30 6.97
C LYS A 463 -13.58 18.00 6.12
N ALA A 464 -14.07 16.76 6.15
CA ALA A 464 -15.31 16.36 5.49
C ALA A 464 -16.57 16.85 6.22
N LYS A 465 -16.42 17.42 7.42
CA LYS A 465 -17.51 17.89 8.27
C LYS A 465 -17.31 19.37 8.58
N HIS A 466 -18.42 20.09 8.71
CA HIS A 466 -18.38 21.51 8.99
C HIS A 466 -18.67 21.77 10.49
N PHE A 467 -17.63 22.13 11.23
CA PHE A 467 -17.71 22.54 12.64
C PHE A 467 -17.47 24.03 12.87
N GLY A 468 -17.04 24.75 11.82
CA GLY A 468 -16.46 26.08 11.91
C GLY A 468 -17.42 27.22 12.23
N SER A 469 -18.72 27.06 11.99
CA SER A 469 -19.74 28.09 12.27
C SER A 469 -20.25 28.09 13.72
N SER A 470 -19.54 27.45 14.65
CA SER A 470 -19.89 27.34 16.07
C SER A 470 -18.66 27.12 16.95
N GLU A 471 -18.83 27.20 18.27
CA GLU A 471 -17.87 26.84 19.31
C GLU A 471 -17.31 25.40 19.22
N SER A 472 -17.97 24.52 18.45
CA SER A 472 -17.54 23.12 18.26
C SER A 472 -16.14 22.98 17.66
N LEU A 473 -15.73 23.88 16.74
CA LEU A 473 -14.40 23.82 16.15
C LEU A 473 -13.30 24.14 17.19
N PRO A 474 -13.34 25.28 17.91
CA PRO A 474 -12.43 25.56 19.02
C PRO A 474 -12.31 24.40 20.02
N PHE A 475 -13.43 23.81 20.47
CA PHE A 475 -13.40 22.68 21.41
C PHE A 475 -12.61 21.49 20.85
N ARG A 476 -12.79 21.16 19.57
CA ARG A 476 -12.07 20.04 18.92
C ARG A 476 -10.59 20.32 18.72
N VAL A 477 -10.22 21.57 18.44
CA VAL A 477 -8.82 22.01 18.39
C VAL A 477 -8.18 21.84 19.77
N CYS A 478 -8.85 22.31 20.83
CA CYS A 478 -8.42 22.17 22.22
C CYS A 478 -8.25 20.69 22.62
N VAL A 479 -9.21 19.82 22.27
CA VAL A 479 -9.06 18.36 22.45
C VAL A 479 -7.78 17.83 21.79
N GLY A 480 -7.46 18.28 20.59
CA GLY A 480 -6.24 17.88 19.89
C GLY A 480 -4.97 18.37 20.60
N VAL A 481 -4.98 19.60 21.09
CA VAL A 481 -3.89 20.23 21.86
C VAL A 481 -3.63 19.47 23.16
N ILE A 482 -4.68 19.22 23.95
CA ILE A 482 -4.56 18.47 25.22
C ILE A 482 -4.04 17.06 24.94
N GLN A 483 -4.57 16.38 23.90
CA GLN A 483 -4.10 15.03 23.56
C GLN A 483 -2.61 15.01 23.17
N LYS A 484 -2.12 16.07 22.51
CA LYS A 484 -0.72 16.21 22.13
C LYS A 484 0.17 16.40 23.36
N ASN A 485 -0.22 17.26 24.30
CA ASN A 485 0.58 17.59 25.47
C ASN A 485 0.51 16.51 26.55
N GLU A 486 -0.70 16.10 26.93
CA GLU A 486 -0.95 15.23 28.08
C GLU A 486 -1.11 13.74 27.68
N GLY A 487 -1.57 13.47 26.46
CA GLY A 487 -1.86 12.10 26.00
C GLY A 487 -3.33 11.73 26.03
N ARG A 488 -3.65 10.44 26.15
CA ARG A 488 -5.04 9.96 26.21
C ARG A 488 -5.61 9.98 27.63
N SER A 489 -4.76 10.01 28.65
CA SER A 489 -5.13 10.18 30.07
C SER A 489 -5.91 11.47 30.36
N TYR A 490 -5.93 12.44 29.44
CA TYR A 490 -6.71 13.67 29.59
C TYR A 490 -8.22 13.45 29.74
N ILE A 491 -8.80 12.39 29.14
CA ILE A 491 -10.24 12.11 29.25
C ILE A 491 -10.64 11.82 30.72
N PRO A 492 -9.96 10.89 31.44
CA PRO A 492 -10.16 10.73 32.88
C PRO A 492 -10.00 12.02 33.69
N GLN A 493 -8.96 12.81 33.41
CA GLN A 493 -8.71 14.08 34.11
C GLN A 493 -9.84 15.09 33.90
N GLU A 494 -10.36 15.17 32.66
CA GLU A 494 -11.51 16.00 32.31
C GLU A 494 -12.79 15.56 33.05
N TYR A 495 -13.00 14.25 33.17
CA TYR A 495 -14.13 13.71 33.93
C TYR A 495 -14.02 14.07 35.42
N GLU A 496 -12.84 13.93 36.02
CA GLU A 496 -12.60 14.33 37.41
C GLU A 496 -12.79 15.83 37.62
N ALA A 497 -12.33 16.67 36.68
CA ALA A 497 -12.54 18.11 36.71
C ALA A 497 -14.04 18.48 36.72
N HIS A 498 -14.86 17.70 36.02
CA HIS A 498 -16.33 17.81 36.03
C HIS A 498 -17.03 17.05 37.16
N LYS A 499 -16.29 16.51 38.14
CA LYS A 499 -16.80 15.68 39.23
C LYS A 499 -17.57 14.44 38.73
N LEU A 500 -17.24 13.97 37.53
CA LEU A 500 -17.73 12.73 36.94
C LEU A 500 -16.76 11.61 37.28
N SER A 501 -17.29 10.41 37.54
CA SER A 501 -16.42 9.24 37.66
C SER A 501 -15.80 8.90 36.30
N PRO A 502 -14.48 8.71 36.17
CA PRO A 502 -13.88 8.32 34.89
C PRO A 502 -14.36 6.96 34.37
N GLY A 503 -14.63 6.03 35.28
CA GLY A 503 -14.97 4.65 34.99
C GLY A 503 -13.76 3.77 34.68
N LYS A 504 -13.82 2.51 35.13
CA LYS A 504 -12.74 1.52 35.00
C LYS A 504 -12.28 1.33 33.54
N PHE A 505 -13.22 1.18 32.62
CA PHE A 505 -12.91 0.91 31.21
C PHE A 505 -12.27 2.11 30.49
N THR A 506 -12.67 3.34 30.82
CA THR A 506 -12.02 4.55 30.31
C THR A 506 -10.55 4.59 30.74
N LEU A 507 -10.28 4.41 32.04
CA LEU A 507 -8.92 4.40 32.60
C LEU A 507 -8.05 3.32 31.95
N MET A 508 -8.56 2.09 31.82
CA MET A 508 -7.83 1.00 31.17
C MET A 508 -7.53 1.30 29.70
N HIS A 509 -8.52 1.82 28.96
CA HIS A 509 -8.37 2.09 27.53
C HIS A 509 -7.37 3.21 27.26
N THR A 510 -7.49 4.34 27.98
CA THR A 510 -6.59 5.48 27.80
C THR A 510 -5.16 5.12 28.19
N ALA A 511 -4.95 4.40 29.29
CA ALA A 511 -3.64 3.90 29.71
C ALA A 511 -3.01 2.96 28.66
N LYS A 512 -3.81 2.04 28.08
CA LYS A 512 -3.35 1.16 26.99
C LYS A 512 -2.90 1.96 25.76
N LEU A 513 -3.67 2.97 25.36
CA LEU A 513 -3.31 3.82 24.21
C LEU A 513 -2.05 4.65 24.48
N ASP A 514 -1.88 5.19 25.68
CA ASP A 514 -0.66 5.92 26.04
C ASP A 514 0.58 5.02 26.11
N LYS A 515 0.45 3.80 26.64
CA LYS A 515 1.54 2.80 26.62
C LYS A 515 1.94 2.47 25.18
N LYS A 516 0.96 2.25 24.29
CA LYS A 516 1.22 2.03 22.86
C LYS A 516 1.91 3.23 22.21
N ARG A 517 1.41 4.45 22.44
CA ARG A 517 2.02 5.69 21.93
C ARG A 517 3.49 5.83 22.34
N LYS A 518 3.80 5.57 23.61
CA LYS A 518 5.18 5.60 24.13
C LYS A 518 6.05 4.55 23.43
N HIS A 519 5.57 3.31 23.31
CA HIS A 519 6.28 2.23 22.62
C HIS A 519 6.54 2.55 21.13
N ASP A 520 5.51 3.01 20.40
CA ASP A 520 5.60 3.36 18.98
C ASP A 520 6.58 4.52 18.76
N LYS A 521 6.60 5.53 19.65
CA LYS A 521 7.57 6.65 19.62
C LYS A 521 9.01 6.14 19.77
N VAL A 522 9.26 5.27 20.75
CA VAL A 522 10.59 4.67 20.96
C VAL A 522 11.00 3.85 19.75
N ASN A 523 10.15 2.92 19.31
CA ASN A 523 10.44 2.06 18.15
C ASN A 523 10.72 2.88 16.88
N ALA A 524 9.89 3.89 16.57
CA ALA A 524 10.05 4.75 15.40
C ALA A 524 11.36 5.57 15.40
N SER A 525 11.94 5.83 16.58
CA SER A 525 13.22 6.53 16.69
C SER A 525 14.43 5.65 16.37
N THR A 526 14.30 4.31 16.49
CA THR A 526 15.40 3.36 16.29
C THR A 526 15.92 3.34 14.84
N ARG A 527 17.23 3.09 14.69
CA ARG A 527 17.89 2.96 13.37
C ARG A 527 17.32 1.78 12.57
N GLU A 528 17.04 0.67 13.25
CA GLU A 528 16.52 -0.53 12.61
C GLU A 528 15.11 -0.32 12.03
N ALA A 529 14.19 0.28 12.81
CA ALA A 529 12.84 0.57 12.32
C ALA A 529 12.87 1.56 11.14
N LYS A 530 13.70 2.61 11.22
CA LYS A 530 13.92 3.55 10.11
C LYS A 530 14.43 2.84 8.85
N ARG A 531 15.42 1.95 8.98
CA ARG A 531 15.96 1.14 7.87
C ARG A 531 14.91 0.22 7.28
N LYS A 532 14.17 -0.53 8.11
CA LYS A 532 13.09 -1.42 7.67
C LYS A 532 12.01 -0.66 6.90
N ARG A 533 11.63 0.54 7.36
CA ARG A 533 10.66 1.41 6.67
C ARG A 533 11.16 1.86 5.28
N LEU A 534 12.43 2.26 5.18
CA LEU A 534 13.04 2.65 3.90
C LEU A 534 13.10 1.48 2.91
N VAL A 535 13.48 0.29 3.36
CA VAL A 535 13.53 -0.91 2.51
C VAL A 535 12.13 -1.29 2.02
N LYS A 536 11.12 -1.28 2.89
CA LYS A 536 9.72 -1.55 2.50
C LYS A 536 9.21 -0.53 1.50
N LYS A 537 9.46 0.77 1.74
CA LYS A 537 9.08 1.85 0.81
C LYS A 537 9.78 1.70 -0.54
N GLY A 538 11.07 1.35 -0.55
CA GLY A 538 11.83 1.08 -1.76
C GLY A 538 11.27 -0.07 -2.58
N LYS A 539 10.98 -1.22 -1.94
CA LYS A 539 10.34 -2.37 -2.58
C LYS A 539 8.96 -2.03 -3.16
N PHE A 540 8.14 -1.34 -2.38
CA PHE A 540 6.81 -0.91 -2.81
C PHE A 540 6.89 0.02 -4.04
N ASN A 541 7.75 1.04 -3.99
CA ASN A 541 7.92 1.99 -5.08
C ASN A 541 8.49 1.33 -6.35
N LEU A 542 9.39 0.36 -6.22
CA LEU A 542 9.92 -0.39 -7.37
C LEU A 542 8.80 -1.15 -8.09
N ASN A 543 7.99 -1.90 -7.33
CA ASN A 543 6.87 -2.66 -7.88
C ASN A 543 5.80 -1.75 -8.47
N LEU A 544 5.48 -0.63 -7.80
CA LEU A 544 4.53 0.36 -8.33
C LEU A 544 5.00 0.91 -9.68
N LYS A 545 6.27 1.31 -9.78
CA LYS A 545 6.82 1.82 -11.05
C LYS A 545 6.87 0.75 -12.14
N ALA A 546 7.14 -0.51 -11.80
CA ALA A 546 7.09 -1.61 -12.77
C ALA A 546 5.66 -1.82 -13.31
N LYS A 547 4.65 -1.72 -12.43
CA LYS A 547 3.23 -1.75 -12.82
C LYS A 547 2.85 -0.58 -13.72
N GLU A 548 3.21 0.65 -13.36
CA GLU A 548 3.01 1.83 -14.19
C GLU A 548 3.62 1.67 -15.60
N ILE A 549 4.80 1.06 -15.70
CA ILE A 549 5.43 0.76 -17.01
C ILE A 549 4.61 -0.27 -17.80
N ARG A 550 4.03 -1.29 -17.15
CA ARG A 550 3.19 -2.29 -17.83
C ARG A 550 1.84 -1.73 -18.28
N GLU A 551 1.22 -0.93 -17.42
CA GLU A 551 -0.08 -0.30 -17.68
C GLU A 551 0.03 0.79 -18.75
N GLY A 552 1.17 1.49 -18.82
CA GLY A 552 1.33 2.66 -19.68
C GLY A 552 0.62 3.87 -19.08
N VAL A 553 0.26 4.83 -19.93
CA VAL A 553 -0.37 6.08 -19.46
C VAL A 553 -1.83 5.82 -19.12
N THR A 554 -2.14 5.62 -17.83
CA THR A 554 -3.51 5.39 -17.33
C THR A 554 -4.24 6.67 -16.94
N TYR A 555 -3.50 7.74 -16.62
CA TYR A 555 -4.05 9.04 -16.26
C TYR A 555 -3.14 10.17 -16.73
N ALA A 556 -3.60 10.98 -17.69
CA ALA A 556 -2.95 12.23 -18.07
C ALA A 556 -4.01 13.33 -18.31
N SER A 557 -3.66 14.57 -17.99
CA SER A 557 -4.47 15.73 -18.36
C SER A 557 -4.57 15.82 -19.88
N SER A 558 -5.81 15.90 -20.41
CA SER A 558 -6.13 16.09 -21.83
C SER A 558 -6.01 14.85 -22.74
N ILE A 559 -6.31 13.64 -22.24
CA ILE A 559 -6.57 12.48 -23.12
C ILE A 559 -8.00 12.60 -23.68
N SER A 560 -8.17 13.48 -24.66
CA SER A 560 -9.41 13.57 -25.46
C SER A 560 -9.05 13.58 -26.95
N ALA A 561 -8.31 12.55 -27.36
CA ALA A 561 -8.20 12.07 -28.74
C ALA A 561 -7.35 10.79 -28.71
N PRO A 562 -7.92 9.58 -28.81
CA PRO A 562 -7.11 8.44 -29.16
C PRO A 562 -6.64 8.64 -30.61
N ALA A 563 -5.33 8.83 -30.80
CA ALA A 563 -4.72 8.59 -32.11
C ALA A 563 -5.10 7.15 -32.51
N LYS A 564 -5.62 7.00 -33.73
CA LYS A 564 -6.08 5.73 -34.33
C LYS A 564 -5.16 4.58 -33.94
N LEU A 565 -5.65 3.69 -33.06
CA LEU A 565 -5.06 2.37 -32.87
C LEU A 565 -5.54 1.54 -34.06
N SER A 566 -4.63 1.17 -34.94
CA SER A 566 -4.89 0.23 -36.02
C SER A 566 -5.31 -1.12 -35.43
N GLU A 567 -6.46 -1.65 -35.86
CA GLU A 567 -7.11 -2.87 -35.36
C GLU A 567 -6.38 -4.19 -35.68
N ASN A 568 -5.10 -4.16 -36.08
CA ASN A 568 -4.36 -5.36 -36.51
C ASN A 568 -3.09 -5.67 -35.69
N ASP A 569 -2.94 -5.12 -34.48
CA ASP A 569 -1.74 -5.34 -33.64
C ASP A 569 -2.13 -6.05 -32.34
N ASP A 570 -2.51 -7.32 -32.46
CA ASP A 570 -2.71 -8.20 -31.31
C ASP A 570 -1.44 -8.20 -30.44
N ASP A 571 -1.57 -7.69 -29.21
CA ASP A 571 -0.62 -7.82 -28.09
C ASP A 571 0.53 -6.78 -27.93
N ILE A 572 0.56 -5.63 -28.64
CA ILE A 572 1.69 -4.67 -28.52
C ILE A 572 1.40 -3.42 -27.65
N SER A 573 0.17 -3.24 -27.14
CA SER A 573 -0.12 -2.13 -26.21
C SER A 573 -0.03 -2.51 -24.73
N HIS A 574 0.11 -3.79 -24.39
CA HIS A 574 0.12 -4.26 -23.00
C HIS A 574 1.38 -5.10 -22.72
N ILE A 575 2.06 -4.83 -21.60
CA ILE A 575 3.15 -5.70 -21.15
C ILE A 575 2.53 -6.69 -20.15
N PRO A 576 2.64 -8.02 -20.38
CA PRO A 576 2.00 -8.99 -19.52
C PRO A 576 2.59 -8.99 -18.11
N ASP A 577 1.78 -9.40 -17.15
CA ASP A 577 2.24 -9.68 -15.80
C ASP A 577 3.30 -10.79 -15.76
N PRO A 578 4.13 -10.85 -14.71
CA PRO A 578 5.05 -11.97 -14.52
C PRO A 578 4.29 -13.30 -14.53
N GLU A 579 4.75 -14.24 -15.35
CA GLU A 579 4.10 -15.54 -15.49
C GLU A 579 4.45 -16.44 -14.30
N PRO A 580 3.45 -17.03 -13.60
CA PRO A 580 3.70 -17.92 -12.48
C PRO A 580 4.41 -19.22 -12.93
N GLU A 581 5.12 -19.85 -12.00
CA GLU A 581 5.56 -21.22 -12.21
C GLU A 581 4.36 -22.18 -12.15
N VAL A 582 4.39 -23.22 -12.99
CA VAL A 582 3.33 -24.23 -13.00
C VAL A 582 3.40 -24.97 -11.67
N THR A 583 2.30 -24.97 -10.92
CA THR A 583 2.22 -25.67 -9.64
C THR A 583 2.22 -27.16 -9.89
N GLU A 584 3.16 -27.84 -9.25
CA GLU A 584 3.19 -29.29 -9.21
C GLU A 584 2.31 -29.75 -8.05
N ASP A 585 1.18 -30.34 -8.40
CA ASP A 585 0.25 -30.92 -7.43
C ASP A 585 0.51 -32.44 -7.36
N PRO A 586 1.00 -32.95 -6.22
CA PRO A 586 1.11 -34.39 -5.97
C PRO A 586 -0.22 -35.10 -6.20
N VAL A 587 -0.16 -36.27 -6.82
CA VAL A 587 -1.32 -37.14 -7.02
C VAL A 587 -1.51 -38.02 -5.78
N SER A 588 -2.76 -38.13 -5.31
CA SER A 588 -3.14 -39.08 -4.26
C SER A 588 -2.99 -40.50 -4.78
N LEU A 589 -2.20 -41.35 -4.10
CA LEU A 589 -1.87 -42.70 -4.56
C LEU A 589 -2.78 -43.79 -3.96
N LYS A 590 -3.93 -43.42 -3.39
CA LYS A 590 -4.82 -44.38 -2.71
C LYS A 590 -5.54 -45.29 -3.71
N ASP A 591 -5.30 -46.60 -3.58
CA ASP A 591 -5.88 -47.65 -4.43
C ASP A 591 -5.51 -47.52 -5.93
N GLU A 592 -4.36 -46.90 -6.23
CA GLU A 592 -3.83 -46.75 -7.58
C GLU A 592 -2.91 -47.92 -7.97
N ILE A 593 -2.84 -48.22 -9.27
CA ILE A 593 -2.00 -49.28 -9.86
C ILE A 593 -0.78 -48.64 -10.50
N PHE A 594 0.40 -49.06 -10.06
CA PHE A 594 1.67 -48.58 -10.62
C PHE A 594 2.02 -49.32 -11.90
N VAL A 595 2.06 -48.58 -13.00
CA VAL A 595 2.42 -49.09 -14.32
C VAL A 595 3.75 -48.47 -14.71
N TYR A 596 4.77 -49.30 -14.84
CA TYR A 596 6.10 -48.86 -15.27
C TYR A 596 6.09 -48.68 -16.78
N PHE A 597 6.68 -47.62 -17.29
CA PHE A 597 6.70 -47.35 -18.73
C PHE A 597 8.02 -46.69 -19.17
N ASP A 598 8.36 -46.89 -20.43
CA ASP A 598 9.52 -46.31 -21.09
C ASP A 598 9.24 -46.12 -22.58
N LEU A 599 9.85 -45.11 -23.19
CA LEU A 599 9.69 -44.78 -24.61
C LEU A 599 11.03 -44.76 -25.33
N GLU A 600 11.11 -45.46 -26.45
CA GLU A 600 12.18 -45.22 -27.42
C GLU A 600 11.71 -44.20 -28.44
N THR A 601 12.60 -43.26 -28.77
CA THR A 601 12.23 -42.07 -29.55
C THR A 601 13.27 -41.75 -30.62
N THR A 602 12.90 -40.91 -31.58
CA THR A 602 13.80 -40.51 -32.68
C THR A 602 14.98 -39.64 -32.24
N GLY A 603 14.95 -39.09 -31.02
CA GLY A 603 15.99 -38.22 -30.48
C GLY A 603 15.70 -37.74 -29.05
N PHE A 604 16.66 -37.03 -28.47
CA PHE A 604 16.62 -36.59 -27.06
C PHE A 604 15.89 -35.26 -26.81
N GLY A 605 15.25 -34.68 -27.83
CA GLY A 605 14.46 -33.45 -27.74
C GLY A 605 12.99 -33.73 -27.42
N THR A 606 12.24 -32.74 -26.95
CA THR A 606 10.78 -32.86 -26.66
C THR A 606 9.89 -32.82 -27.91
N ASP A 607 10.50 -32.72 -29.09
CA ASP A 607 9.87 -32.70 -30.40
C ASP A 607 10.12 -33.97 -31.21
N CYS A 608 10.73 -35.00 -30.62
CA CYS A 608 10.88 -36.31 -31.24
C CYS A 608 9.55 -37.08 -31.36
N ASP A 609 9.58 -38.12 -32.20
CA ASP A 609 8.49 -39.07 -32.36
C ASP A 609 8.77 -40.32 -31.53
N ILE A 610 7.70 -40.99 -31.09
CA ILE A 610 7.77 -42.29 -30.42
C ILE A 610 8.06 -43.37 -31.47
N ILE A 611 8.95 -44.30 -31.13
CA ILE A 611 9.30 -45.48 -31.94
C ILE A 611 8.79 -46.75 -31.27
N GLN A 612 8.95 -46.84 -29.94
CA GLN A 612 8.49 -47.97 -29.14
C GLN A 612 7.82 -47.43 -27.88
N ILE A 613 6.70 -48.05 -27.49
CA ILE A 613 6.10 -47.88 -26.18
C ILE A 613 6.13 -49.23 -25.46
N ALA A 614 6.77 -49.26 -24.31
CA ALA A 614 6.71 -50.39 -23.41
C ALA A 614 6.09 -49.99 -22.07
N ALA A 615 5.29 -50.89 -21.51
CA ALA A 615 4.78 -50.74 -20.17
C ALA A 615 4.57 -52.09 -19.49
N ALA A 616 4.68 -52.14 -18.16
CA ALA A 616 4.43 -53.35 -17.38
C ALA A 616 3.84 -53.01 -16.02
N TYR A 617 2.96 -53.89 -15.55
CA TYR A 617 2.50 -53.93 -14.17
C TYR A 617 2.27 -55.39 -13.79
N ASP A 618 2.69 -55.76 -12.59
CA ASP A 618 2.68 -57.15 -12.13
C ASP A 618 3.36 -58.08 -13.14
N ASN A 619 2.59 -58.99 -13.75
CA ASN A 619 3.04 -59.97 -14.75
C ASN A 619 2.55 -59.63 -16.17
N GLN A 620 1.90 -58.47 -16.37
CA GLN A 620 1.42 -58.03 -17.67
C GLN A 620 2.43 -57.12 -18.35
N ASN A 621 2.59 -57.29 -19.67
CA ASN A 621 3.48 -56.49 -20.48
C ASN A 621 2.73 -55.94 -21.70
N PHE A 622 2.97 -54.68 -22.00
CA PHE A 622 2.62 -54.01 -23.25
C PHE A 622 3.91 -53.64 -23.96
N ASN A 623 4.05 -54.02 -25.22
CA ASN A 623 5.20 -53.67 -26.05
C ASN A 623 4.74 -53.54 -27.50
N ARG A 624 4.85 -52.33 -28.06
CA ARG A 624 4.44 -52.03 -29.45
C ARG A 624 5.45 -51.10 -30.10
N TYR A 625 5.61 -51.27 -31.40
CA TYR A 625 6.49 -50.46 -32.23
C TYR A 625 5.65 -49.67 -33.25
N MET A 626 6.08 -48.45 -33.56
CA MET A 626 5.46 -47.60 -34.58
C MET A 626 6.54 -47.00 -35.47
N VAL A 627 6.20 -46.75 -36.73
CA VAL A 627 7.12 -46.10 -37.66
C VAL A 627 7.09 -44.59 -37.39
N PRO A 628 8.20 -43.98 -36.92
CA PRO A 628 8.21 -42.54 -36.67
C PRO A 628 8.08 -41.78 -37.99
N VAL A 629 7.49 -40.59 -37.98
CA VAL A 629 7.44 -39.70 -39.15
C VAL A 629 8.82 -39.10 -39.40
N GLN A 630 9.45 -38.62 -38.34
CA GLN A 630 10.77 -38.01 -38.33
C GLN A 630 11.89 -39.02 -38.55
N ARG A 631 13.03 -38.51 -39.04
CA ARG A 631 14.25 -39.31 -39.14
C ARG A 631 14.79 -39.61 -37.74
N ILE A 632 15.20 -40.86 -37.53
CA ILE A 632 15.91 -41.25 -36.31
C ILE A 632 17.29 -40.61 -36.34
N SER A 633 17.63 -39.84 -35.30
CA SER A 633 18.94 -39.20 -35.21
C SER A 633 20.05 -40.25 -35.10
N PRO A 634 21.26 -40.00 -35.65
CA PRO A 634 22.37 -40.96 -35.54
C PRO A 634 22.70 -41.34 -34.09
N SER A 635 22.58 -40.38 -33.17
CA SER A 635 22.80 -40.61 -31.74
C SER A 635 21.73 -41.50 -31.12
N ALA A 636 20.44 -41.30 -31.44
CA ALA A 636 19.38 -42.19 -30.96
C ALA A 636 19.55 -43.60 -31.55
N SER A 637 19.79 -43.70 -32.86
CA SER A 637 20.02 -44.97 -33.55
C SER A 637 21.17 -45.77 -32.93
N LYS A 638 22.28 -45.10 -32.56
CA LYS A 638 23.42 -45.73 -31.89
C LYS A 638 23.08 -46.29 -30.51
N VAL A 639 22.19 -45.64 -29.77
CA VAL A 639 21.83 -46.02 -28.40
C VAL A 639 20.80 -47.14 -28.40
N THR A 640 19.78 -47.05 -29.25
CA THR A 640 18.60 -47.92 -29.21
C THR A 640 18.64 -49.05 -30.23
N GLY A 641 19.55 -48.97 -31.19
CA GLY A 641 19.65 -49.91 -32.31
C GLY A 641 18.59 -49.71 -33.40
N PHE A 642 17.70 -48.72 -33.27
CA PHE A 642 16.65 -48.48 -34.27
C PHE A 642 17.17 -47.76 -35.51
N SER A 643 16.71 -48.19 -36.67
CA SER A 643 16.87 -47.48 -37.95
C SER A 643 15.60 -47.60 -38.80
N LYS A 644 15.42 -46.70 -39.75
CA LYS A 644 14.23 -46.64 -40.61
C LYS A 644 14.64 -46.59 -42.08
N SER A 645 14.04 -47.44 -42.91
CA SER A 645 14.17 -47.39 -44.37
C SER A 645 12.78 -47.41 -44.99
N GLY A 646 12.38 -46.31 -45.65
CA GLY A 646 11.03 -46.14 -46.17
C GLY A 646 9.98 -46.18 -45.06
N LEU A 647 9.03 -47.11 -45.15
CA LEU A 647 7.98 -47.37 -44.14
C LEU A 647 8.31 -48.55 -43.22
N ILE A 648 9.55 -49.06 -43.26
CA ILE A 648 9.95 -50.23 -42.48
C ILE A 648 10.89 -49.79 -41.35
N LEU A 649 10.56 -50.20 -40.12
CA LEU A 649 11.39 -50.00 -38.94
C LEU A 649 12.26 -51.23 -38.71
N TYR A 650 13.54 -51.00 -38.41
CA TYR A 650 14.51 -52.04 -38.09
C TYR A 650 15.07 -51.83 -36.69
N LYS A 651 15.33 -52.91 -35.94
CA LYS A 651 16.12 -52.90 -34.71
C LYS A 651 17.31 -53.83 -34.90
N ASN A 652 18.54 -53.29 -34.82
CA ASN A 652 19.78 -54.05 -35.05
C ASN A 652 19.81 -54.87 -36.35
N GLY A 653 19.12 -54.37 -37.39
CA GLY A 653 19.02 -55.03 -38.70
C GLY A 653 17.80 -55.95 -38.88
N GLU A 654 17.04 -56.24 -37.83
CA GLU A 654 15.81 -57.05 -37.90
C GLU A 654 14.56 -56.19 -38.12
N ILE A 655 13.64 -56.67 -38.97
CA ILE A 655 12.38 -55.98 -39.26
C ILE A 655 11.45 -56.06 -38.06
N MET A 656 10.99 -54.91 -37.57
CA MET A 656 10.02 -54.83 -36.49
C MET A 656 8.59 -54.79 -37.04
N GLN A 657 7.70 -55.57 -36.44
CA GLN A 657 6.26 -55.45 -36.71
C GLN A 657 5.74 -54.17 -36.06
N THR A 658 5.20 -53.28 -36.88
CA THR A 658 4.68 -51.98 -36.46
C THR A 658 3.19 -51.86 -36.75
N ASP A 659 2.47 -51.20 -35.84
CA ASP A 659 1.07 -50.84 -36.04
C ASP A 659 0.93 -49.32 -36.28
N GLU A 660 -0.26 -48.86 -36.65
CA GLU A 660 -0.56 -47.43 -36.79
C GLU A 660 -0.51 -46.74 -35.41
N GLU A 661 0.11 -45.54 -35.35
CA GLU A 661 0.27 -44.77 -34.11
C GLU A 661 -1.05 -44.59 -33.34
N SER A 662 -2.12 -44.20 -34.05
CA SER A 662 -3.43 -43.95 -33.46
C SER A 662 -4.04 -45.20 -32.82
N GLU A 663 -3.79 -46.37 -33.42
CA GLU A 663 -4.28 -47.66 -32.96
C GLU A 663 -3.47 -48.17 -31.77
N ILE A 664 -2.14 -47.98 -31.77
CA ILE A 664 -1.28 -48.32 -30.63
C ILE A 664 -1.71 -47.57 -29.37
N PHE A 665 -2.03 -46.28 -29.49
CA PHE A 665 -2.47 -45.53 -28.31
C PHE A 665 -3.84 -45.98 -27.80
N LYS A 666 -4.79 -46.34 -28.68
CA LYS A 666 -6.07 -46.95 -28.25
C LYS A 666 -5.84 -48.28 -27.55
N GLN A 667 -4.97 -49.14 -28.08
CA GLN A 667 -4.59 -50.40 -27.46
C GLN A 667 -3.94 -50.18 -26.10
N PHE A 668 -3.03 -49.20 -26.00
CA PHE A 668 -2.35 -48.85 -24.76
C PHE A 668 -3.34 -48.38 -23.67
N ILE A 669 -4.22 -47.43 -23.99
CA ILE A 669 -5.24 -46.93 -23.06
C ILE A 669 -6.23 -48.03 -22.66
N SER A 670 -6.62 -48.88 -23.60
CA SER A 670 -7.49 -50.04 -23.33
C SER A 670 -6.82 -51.03 -22.36
N TRP A 671 -5.54 -51.32 -22.58
CA TRP A 671 -4.71 -52.22 -21.76
C TRP A 671 -4.44 -51.66 -20.35
N LEU A 672 -4.38 -50.34 -20.18
CA LEU A 672 -4.18 -49.72 -18.87
C LEU A 672 -5.31 -50.05 -17.89
N PRO A 673 -4.98 -50.48 -16.66
CA PRO A 673 -5.94 -50.56 -15.57
C PRO A 673 -6.63 -49.23 -15.29
N LYS A 674 -7.84 -49.29 -14.71
CA LYS A 674 -8.44 -48.09 -14.10
C LYS A 674 -7.57 -47.66 -12.92
N LYS A 675 -7.42 -46.35 -12.70
CA LYS A 675 -6.59 -45.79 -11.62
C LYS A 675 -5.10 -46.12 -11.77
N SER A 676 -4.56 -45.88 -12.96
CA SER A 676 -3.15 -46.10 -13.26
C SER A 676 -2.30 -44.88 -12.88
N ILE A 677 -1.10 -45.12 -12.38
CA ILE A 677 -0.05 -44.11 -12.23
C ILE A 677 1.19 -44.60 -12.96
N LEU A 678 1.63 -43.82 -13.96
CA LEU A 678 2.74 -44.20 -14.83
C LEU A 678 4.09 -43.87 -14.18
N ILE A 679 4.95 -44.88 -13.99
CA ILE A 679 6.26 -44.74 -13.37
C ILE A 679 7.34 -44.84 -14.45
N GLY A 680 8.16 -43.80 -14.59
CA GLY A 680 9.28 -43.79 -15.54
C GLY A 680 10.53 -43.19 -14.91
N HIS A 681 11.68 -43.39 -15.55
CA HIS A 681 12.96 -42.84 -15.08
C HIS A 681 13.31 -41.57 -15.84
N ASN A 682 13.49 -40.44 -15.14
CA ASN A 682 13.66 -39.12 -15.76
C ASN A 682 12.46 -38.68 -16.64
N SER A 683 11.30 -39.29 -16.39
CA SER A 683 10.10 -39.16 -17.22
C SER A 683 9.49 -37.76 -17.17
N LYS A 684 9.63 -37.02 -16.05
CA LYS A 684 9.01 -35.70 -15.86
C LYS A 684 9.44 -34.65 -16.85
N ILE A 685 10.68 -34.76 -17.34
CA ILE A 685 11.24 -33.83 -18.32
C ILE A 685 11.22 -34.38 -19.74
N PHE A 686 10.93 -35.66 -19.92
CA PHE A 686 11.06 -36.38 -21.18
C PHE A 686 9.82 -37.24 -21.50
N ASP A 687 9.76 -38.50 -21.07
CA ASP A 687 8.78 -39.51 -21.49
C ASP A 687 7.33 -39.07 -21.26
N SER A 688 7.02 -38.51 -20.07
CA SER A 688 5.67 -38.08 -19.75
C SER A 688 5.20 -36.98 -20.69
N ARG A 689 6.12 -36.08 -21.10
CA ARG A 689 5.82 -34.98 -22.02
C ARG A 689 5.63 -35.47 -23.44
N ILE A 690 6.46 -36.40 -23.90
CA ILE A 690 6.39 -36.96 -25.25
C ILE A 690 5.11 -37.77 -25.40
N LEU A 691 4.81 -38.65 -24.43
CA LEU A 691 3.55 -39.40 -24.40
C LEU A 691 2.34 -38.46 -24.39
N THR A 692 2.29 -37.51 -23.46
CA THR A 692 1.17 -36.58 -23.34
C THR A 692 0.98 -35.78 -24.63
N LYS A 693 2.06 -35.31 -25.26
CA LYS A 693 2.00 -34.58 -26.53
C LYS A 693 1.49 -35.45 -27.67
N ALA A 694 1.94 -36.71 -27.77
CA ALA A 694 1.48 -37.64 -28.80
C ALA A 694 -0.02 -37.96 -28.64
N LEU A 695 -0.47 -38.19 -27.39
CA LEU A 695 -1.88 -38.39 -27.06
C LEU A 695 -2.75 -37.15 -27.37
N GLN A 696 -2.22 -35.94 -27.13
CA GLN A 696 -2.86 -34.67 -27.51
C GLN A 696 -3.04 -34.56 -29.03
N ASN A 697 -1.99 -34.86 -29.80
CA ASN A 697 -2.03 -34.80 -31.26
C ASN A 697 -3.02 -35.81 -31.86
N ASN A 698 -3.27 -36.93 -31.17
CA ASN A 698 -4.23 -37.96 -31.57
C ASN A 698 -5.64 -37.75 -30.99
N ASN A 699 -5.91 -36.65 -30.27
CA ASN A 699 -7.21 -36.32 -29.69
C ASN A 699 -7.80 -37.36 -28.71
N ILE A 700 -6.95 -38.12 -28.01
CA ILE A 700 -7.33 -39.22 -27.08
C ILE A 700 -6.96 -38.95 -25.62
N MET A 701 -6.63 -37.70 -25.29
CA MET A 701 -6.27 -37.31 -23.92
C MET A 701 -7.36 -37.58 -22.90
N LYS A 702 -8.64 -37.39 -23.25
CA LYS A 702 -9.76 -37.62 -22.33
C LYS A 702 -9.85 -39.09 -21.91
N ASP A 703 -9.66 -40.00 -22.86
CA ASP A 703 -9.68 -41.44 -22.59
C ASP A 703 -8.50 -41.85 -21.72
N PHE A 704 -7.33 -41.22 -21.93
CA PHE A 704 -6.16 -41.43 -21.09
C PHE A 704 -6.35 -40.90 -19.66
N GLU A 705 -6.87 -39.68 -19.48
CA GLU A 705 -7.15 -39.08 -18.16
C GLU A 705 -8.18 -39.88 -17.35
N MET A 706 -9.10 -40.56 -18.01
CA MET A 706 -10.04 -41.48 -17.36
C MET A 706 -9.36 -42.74 -16.77
N LYS A 707 -8.22 -43.14 -17.32
CA LYS A 707 -7.46 -44.33 -16.90
C LYS A 707 -6.30 -43.98 -15.99
N CYS A 708 -5.60 -42.87 -16.25
CA CYS A 708 -4.33 -42.51 -15.63
C CYS A 708 -4.43 -41.19 -14.86
N GLY A 709 -4.16 -41.22 -13.54
CA GLY A 709 -4.19 -40.04 -12.68
C GLY A 709 -2.94 -39.16 -12.78
N GLY A 710 -1.81 -39.72 -13.22
CA GLY A 710 -0.55 -39.00 -13.32
C GLY A 710 0.68 -39.90 -13.42
N PHE A 711 1.82 -39.33 -13.08
CA PHE A 711 3.13 -39.92 -13.29
C PHE A 711 3.99 -39.86 -12.01
N ILE A 712 5.00 -40.72 -11.94
CA ILE A 712 6.09 -40.65 -10.94
C ILE A 712 7.43 -40.67 -11.69
N ASP A 713 8.32 -39.76 -11.32
CA ASP A 713 9.70 -39.73 -11.83
C ASP A 713 10.66 -40.38 -10.84
N THR A 714 11.23 -41.51 -11.24
CA THR A 714 12.11 -42.28 -10.37
C THR A 714 13.51 -41.67 -10.22
N LEU A 715 13.94 -40.74 -11.10
CA LEU A 715 15.23 -40.08 -10.97
C LEU A 715 15.25 -39.09 -9.80
N SER A 716 14.20 -38.29 -9.63
CA SER A 716 14.09 -37.39 -8.48
C SER A 716 13.87 -38.16 -7.19
N LEU A 717 13.06 -39.24 -7.26
CA LEU A 717 12.82 -40.15 -6.16
C LEU A 717 14.11 -40.79 -5.66
N THR A 718 14.89 -41.43 -6.55
CA THR A 718 16.12 -42.16 -6.19
C THR A 718 17.20 -41.23 -5.63
N LYS A 719 17.29 -39.98 -6.09
CA LYS A 719 18.17 -38.96 -5.49
C LYS A 719 17.84 -38.62 -4.04
N GLU A 720 16.58 -38.74 -3.63
CA GLU A 720 16.16 -38.50 -2.25
C GLU A 720 16.42 -39.70 -1.34
N ILE A 721 16.13 -40.91 -1.81
CA ILE A 721 16.29 -42.13 -1.00
C ILE A 721 17.73 -42.66 -0.96
N LEU A 722 18.57 -42.29 -1.93
CA LEU A 722 19.98 -42.67 -2.01
C LEU A 722 20.89 -41.44 -2.09
N PRO A 723 20.90 -40.55 -1.08
CA PRO A 723 21.65 -39.29 -1.15
C PRO A 723 23.18 -39.53 -1.21
N ASP A 724 23.67 -40.62 -0.63
CA ASP A 724 25.10 -40.94 -0.54
C ASP A 724 25.75 -41.21 -1.90
N ARG A 725 24.98 -41.70 -2.89
CA ARG A 725 25.46 -41.85 -4.27
C ARG A 725 26.01 -40.55 -4.83
N LYS A 726 25.36 -39.42 -4.53
CA LYS A 726 25.84 -38.09 -4.95
C LYS A 726 27.19 -37.76 -4.32
N THR A 727 27.34 -38.04 -3.02
CA THR A 727 28.60 -37.84 -2.28
C THR A 727 29.71 -38.72 -2.85
N ASN A 728 29.38 -39.96 -3.20
CA ASN A 728 30.29 -40.96 -3.74
C ASN A 728 30.51 -40.84 -5.27
N LYS A 729 29.96 -39.79 -5.90
CA LYS A 729 30.01 -39.58 -7.36
C LYS A 729 29.51 -40.78 -8.19
N GLN A 730 28.59 -41.56 -7.64
CA GLN A 730 27.96 -42.68 -8.31
C GLN A 730 26.81 -42.18 -9.21
N PRO A 731 26.65 -42.75 -10.41
CA PRO A 731 25.58 -42.37 -11.33
C PRO A 731 24.19 -42.78 -10.80
N TYR A 732 23.18 -42.04 -11.26
CA TYR A 732 21.76 -42.31 -11.04
C TYR A 732 21.03 -42.69 -12.32
N ASN A 733 21.74 -43.05 -13.39
CA ASN A 733 21.06 -43.64 -14.55
C ASN A 733 20.48 -45.01 -14.15
N GLN A 734 19.43 -45.43 -14.83
CA GLN A 734 18.70 -46.65 -14.48
C GLN A 734 19.59 -47.89 -14.47
N GLU A 735 20.40 -48.08 -15.50
CA GLU A 735 21.33 -49.21 -15.64
C GLU A 735 22.22 -49.37 -14.39
N SER A 736 22.85 -48.27 -13.94
CA SER A 736 23.73 -48.30 -12.76
C SER A 736 22.94 -48.56 -11.47
N LEU A 737 21.74 -47.99 -11.34
CA LEU A 737 20.89 -48.22 -10.17
C LEU A 737 20.45 -49.68 -10.08
N VAL A 738 20.03 -50.27 -11.20
CA VAL A 738 19.62 -51.67 -11.28
C VAL A 738 20.81 -52.58 -10.94
N LYS A 739 21.97 -52.35 -11.56
CA LYS A 739 23.17 -53.13 -11.31
C LYS A 739 23.57 -53.13 -9.84
N ASP A 740 23.63 -51.96 -9.23
CA ASP A 740 24.16 -51.82 -7.87
C ASP A 740 23.16 -52.24 -6.78
N ILE A 741 21.84 -52.17 -7.04
CA ILE A 741 20.80 -52.39 -6.02
C ILE A 741 20.12 -53.75 -6.20
N VAL A 742 19.84 -54.12 -7.45
CA VAL A 742 19.20 -55.39 -7.80
C VAL A 742 20.24 -56.47 -8.06
N GLY A 743 21.46 -56.10 -8.48
CA GLY A 743 22.55 -57.05 -8.73
C GLY A 743 22.50 -57.69 -10.12
N ILE A 744 21.74 -57.13 -11.06
CA ILE A 744 21.58 -57.67 -12.42
C ILE A 744 22.10 -56.68 -13.47
N ASN A 745 22.67 -57.22 -14.55
CA ASN A 745 22.85 -56.47 -15.80
C ASN A 745 21.71 -56.84 -16.75
N TYR A 746 21.22 -55.88 -17.53
CA TYR A 746 20.14 -56.10 -18.49
C TYR A 746 20.43 -55.34 -19.79
N ASP A 747 19.68 -55.67 -20.85
CA ASP A 747 19.75 -54.98 -22.14
C ASP A 747 19.12 -53.57 -22.02
N ALA A 748 19.91 -52.61 -21.55
CA ALA A 748 19.51 -51.20 -21.47
C ALA A 748 19.34 -50.61 -22.88
N HIS A 749 18.39 -49.68 -23.06
CA HIS A 749 17.97 -49.14 -24.36
C HIS A 749 17.11 -50.11 -25.18
N ASN A 750 16.34 -50.89 -24.43
CA ASN A 750 15.27 -51.72 -24.93
C ASN A 750 14.08 -51.49 -23.99
N ALA A 751 13.10 -50.70 -24.42
CA ALA A 751 12.03 -50.21 -23.55
C ALA A 751 11.39 -51.29 -22.65
N ILE A 752 11.18 -52.51 -23.15
CA ILE A 752 10.61 -53.59 -22.31
C ILE A 752 11.57 -54.08 -21.22
N GLY A 753 12.87 -54.19 -21.52
CA GLY A 753 13.91 -54.55 -20.56
C GLY A 753 14.11 -53.44 -19.52
N ASP A 754 14.05 -52.18 -19.96
CA ASP A 754 14.09 -51.01 -19.08
C ASP A 754 12.90 -50.98 -18.12
N VAL A 755 11.69 -51.20 -18.61
CA VAL A 755 10.46 -51.22 -17.79
C VAL A 755 10.46 -52.34 -16.76
N GLN A 756 10.84 -53.56 -17.15
CA GLN A 756 10.88 -54.71 -16.24
C GLN A 756 11.94 -54.52 -15.14
N SER A 757 13.11 -54.00 -15.52
CA SER A 757 14.21 -53.71 -14.59
C SER A 757 13.84 -52.55 -13.64
N LEU A 758 13.15 -51.53 -14.13
CA LEU A 758 12.64 -50.43 -13.31
C LEU A 758 11.60 -50.91 -12.29
N GLN A 759 10.69 -51.79 -12.71
CA GLN A 759 9.72 -52.43 -11.80
C GLN A 759 10.44 -53.20 -10.68
N GLN A 760 11.47 -53.98 -11.03
CA GLN A 760 12.24 -54.74 -10.05
C GLN A 760 13.04 -53.83 -9.11
N LEU A 761 13.62 -52.74 -9.64
CA LEU A 761 14.35 -51.75 -8.85
C LEU A 761 13.46 -51.09 -7.80
N ILE A 762 12.30 -50.58 -8.18
CA ILE A 762 11.38 -49.90 -7.25
C ILE A 762 10.80 -50.88 -6.21
N LYS A 763 10.48 -52.13 -6.62
CA LYS A 763 10.09 -53.20 -5.69
C LYS A 763 11.19 -53.52 -4.68
N THR A 764 12.45 -53.57 -5.11
CA THR A 764 13.61 -53.85 -4.25
C THR A 764 13.87 -52.72 -3.25
N LEU A 765 13.72 -51.48 -3.69
CA LEU A 765 13.92 -50.29 -2.87
C LEU A 765 12.85 -50.09 -1.77
N LYS A 766 11.70 -50.77 -1.85
CA LYS A 766 10.60 -50.69 -0.87
C LYS A 766 10.24 -49.25 -0.48
N VAL A 767 10.05 -48.41 -1.51
CA VAL A 767 9.81 -46.97 -1.33
C VAL A 767 8.50 -46.73 -0.59
N SER A 768 8.51 -45.87 0.42
CA SER A 768 7.28 -45.55 1.17
C SER A 768 6.25 -44.78 0.30
N PRO A 769 4.94 -44.99 0.51
CA PRO A 769 3.89 -44.27 -0.22
C PRO A 769 4.02 -42.75 -0.17
N ARG A 770 4.44 -42.20 0.97
CA ARG A 770 4.65 -40.76 1.16
C ARG A 770 5.74 -40.19 0.23
N ILE A 771 6.81 -40.96 -0.02
CA ILE A 771 7.87 -40.54 -0.94
C ILE A 771 7.39 -40.66 -2.39
N LEU A 772 6.66 -41.72 -2.74
CA LEU A 772 6.05 -41.87 -4.05
C LEU A 772 5.09 -40.71 -4.36
N GLU A 773 4.22 -40.35 -3.42
CA GLU A 773 3.31 -39.19 -3.53
C GLU A 773 4.09 -37.89 -3.76
N LYS A 774 5.15 -37.64 -2.98
CA LYS A 774 5.96 -36.42 -3.10
C LYS A 774 6.60 -36.24 -4.47
N HIS A 775 6.95 -37.33 -5.14
CA HIS A 775 7.59 -37.32 -6.48
C HIS A 775 6.61 -37.60 -7.61
N SER A 776 5.30 -37.61 -7.32
CA SER A 776 4.25 -37.74 -8.32
C SER A 776 3.78 -36.39 -8.84
N PHE A 777 3.26 -36.38 -10.07
CA PHE A 777 2.69 -35.20 -10.71
C PHE A 777 1.54 -35.59 -11.64
N SER A 778 0.52 -34.74 -11.72
CA SER A 778 -0.69 -35.05 -12.50
C SER A 778 -0.48 -34.98 -14.01
N VAL A 779 -1.39 -35.59 -14.77
CA VAL A 779 -1.47 -35.42 -16.23
C VAL A 779 -1.67 -33.94 -16.57
N GLN A 780 -2.54 -33.23 -15.83
CA GLN A 780 -2.80 -31.81 -16.02
C GLN A 780 -1.57 -30.91 -15.82
N TYR A 781 -0.70 -31.26 -14.87
CA TYR A 781 0.60 -30.58 -14.70
C TYR A 781 1.45 -30.72 -15.98
N THR A 782 1.51 -31.92 -16.55
CA THR A 782 2.28 -32.22 -17.76
C THR A 782 1.75 -31.43 -18.96
N VAL A 783 0.42 -31.41 -19.14
CA VAL A 783 -0.26 -30.60 -20.17
C VAL A 783 0.09 -29.12 -20.01
N SER A 784 -0.02 -28.58 -18.79
CA SER A 784 0.28 -27.18 -18.50
C SER A 784 1.75 -26.83 -18.76
N MET A 785 2.66 -27.75 -18.45
CA MET A 785 4.10 -27.61 -18.73
C MET A 785 4.40 -27.62 -20.24
N ILE A 786 3.74 -28.46 -21.03
CA ILE A 786 3.90 -28.49 -22.50
C ILE A 786 3.48 -27.14 -23.09
N ILE A 787 2.30 -26.63 -22.71
CA ILE A 787 1.80 -25.32 -23.16
C ILE A 787 2.78 -24.21 -22.78
N LYS A 788 3.27 -24.19 -21.53
CA LYS A 788 4.24 -23.21 -21.07
C LYS A 788 5.56 -23.26 -21.86
N LEU A 789 6.05 -24.46 -22.18
CA LEU A 789 7.28 -24.63 -22.96
C LEU A 789 7.10 -24.18 -24.42
N GLN A 790 5.97 -24.48 -25.04
CA GLN A 790 5.63 -24.01 -26.39
C GLN A 790 5.55 -22.48 -26.44
N GLN A 791 4.84 -21.87 -25.50
CA GLN A 791 4.77 -20.41 -25.38
C GLN A 791 6.15 -19.80 -25.11
N THR A 792 6.96 -20.41 -24.24
CA THR A 792 8.33 -19.97 -23.98
C THR A 792 9.19 -20.03 -25.24
N LYS A 793 9.09 -21.10 -26.05
CA LYS A 793 9.81 -21.24 -27.32
C LYS A 793 9.41 -20.13 -28.29
N SER A 794 8.12 -19.93 -28.52
CA SER A 794 7.61 -18.85 -29.37
C SER A 794 8.10 -17.46 -28.92
N ARG A 795 8.14 -17.19 -27.61
CA ARG A 795 8.68 -15.94 -27.08
C ARG A 795 10.20 -15.84 -27.26
N LEU A 796 10.92 -16.94 -27.07
CA LEU A 796 12.37 -17.02 -27.26
C LEU A 796 12.76 -16.75 -28.72
N ASP A 797 11.96 -17.22 -29.68
CA ASP A 797 12.19 -17.01 -31.11
C ASP A 797 12.18 -15.52 -31.49
N THR A 798 11.47 -14.67 -30.73
CA THR A 798 11.51 -13.21 -30.91
C THR A 798 12.87 -12.58 -30.60
N PHE A 799 13.77 -13.32 -29.96
CA PHE A 799 15.13 -12.90 -29.62
C PHE A 799 16.21 -13.55 -30.52
N SER A 800 15.82 -14.21 -31.61
CA SER A 800 16.73 -14.94 -32.52
C SER A 800 17.93 -14.11 -33.00
N ASN A 801 17.71 -12.82 -33.27
CA ASN A 801 18.74 -11.89 -33.73
C ASN A 801 19.51 -11.18 -32.60
N MET A 802 19.27 -11.53 -31.33
CA MET A 802 19.95 -10.89 -30.21
C MET A 802 21.39 -11.43 -30.07
N PRO A 803 22.43 -10.58 -30.15
CA PRO A 803 23.82 -11.05 -30.07
C PRO A 803 24.12 -11.70 -28.71
N SER A 804 24.90 -12.78 -28.72
CA SER A 804 25.35 -13.46 -27.49
C SER A 804 26.19 -12.57 -26.57
N THR A 805 26.81 -11.52 -27.12
CA THR A 805 27.53 -10.47 -26.38
C THR A 805 26.61 -9.60 -25.54
N VAL A 806 25.33 -9.48 -25.90
CA VAL A 806 24.33 -8.72 -25.13
C VAL A 806 23.88 -9.53 -23.92
N CYS A 807 23.44 -10.77 -24.14
CA CYS A 807 23.09 -11.69 -23.07
C CYS A 807 23.16 -13.15 -23.50
N SER A 808 23.37 -14.06 -22.53
CA SER A 808 23.44 -15.50 -22.80
C SER A 808 22.09 -16.09 -23.20
N LYS A 809 22.10 -17.20 -23.95
CA LYS A 809 20.89 -17.99 -24.28
C LYS A 809 20.09 -18.39 -23.03
N SER A 810 20.77 -18.69 -21.92
CA SER A 810 20.11 -18.99 -20.64
C SER A 810 19.33 -17.79 -20.09
N MET A 811 19.88 -16.58 -20.22
CA MET A 811 19.20 -15.36 -19.79
C MET A 811 18.00 -15.02 -20.69
N LEU A 812 18.13 -15.20 -22.01
CA LEU A 812 17.01 -15.07 -22.94
C LEU A 812 15.87 -16.03 -22.60
N ASN A 813 16.19 -17.28 -22.28
CA ASN A 813 15.21 -18.25 -21.83
C ASN A 813 14.52 -17.80 -20.53
N LYS A 814 15.26 -17.23 -19.56
CA LYS A 814 14.64 -16.64 -18.35
C LYS A 814 13.69 -15.47 -18.68
N ILE A 815 14.03 -14.62 -19.64
CA ILE A 815 13.15 -13.53 -20.10
C ILE A 815 11.87 -14.11 -20.71
N ALA A 816 12.01 -15.06 -21.65
CA ALA A 816 10.88 -15.72 -22.31
C ALA A 816 9.95 -16.46 -21.32
N ARG A 817 10.53 -17.19 -20.37
CA ARG A 817 9.81 -17.88 -19.28
C ARG A 817 9.07 -16.94 -18.33
N SER A 818 9.45 -15.66 -18.30
CA SER A 818 8.79 -14.65 -17.48
C SER A 818 7.57 -13.99 -18.16
N GLY A 819 7.17 -14.47 -19.34
CA GLY A 819 6.10 -13.89 -20.15
C GLY A 819 6.55 -12.83 -21.15
N LEU A 820 7.84 -12.53 -21.27
CA LEU A 820 8.33 -11.39 -22.05
C LEU A 820 8.83 -11.79 -23.44
N ARG A 821 8.46 -10.99 -24.44
CA ARG A 821 8.96 -10.99 -25.82
C ARG A 821 9.85 -9.77 -26.05
N LEU A 822 10.58 -9.73 -27.18
CA LEU A 822 11.43 -8.59 -27.52
C LEU A 822 10.65 -7.27 -27.63
N ASN A 823 9.46 -7.29 -28.23
CA ASN A 823 8.58 -6.13 -28.36
C ASN A 823 8.16 -5.55 -26.98
N HIS A 824 7.95 -6.38 -25.95
CA HIS A 824 7.64 -5.93 -24.60
C HIS A 824 8.80 -5.15 -23.98
N LEU A 825 10.05 -5.57 -24.23
CA LEU A 825 11.23 -4.83 -23.78
C LEU A 825 11.37 -3.50 -24.52
N ILE A 826 11.12 -3.49 -25.83
CA ILE A 826 11.10 -2.27 -26.65
C ILE A 826 10.02 -1.31 -26.14
N LEU A 827 8.82 -1.81 -25.83
CA LEU A 827 7.72 -1.00 -25.29
C LEU A 827 8.06 -0.44 -23.91
N ALA A 828 8.68 -1.23 -23.03
CA ALA A 828 9.19 -0.74 -21.75
C ALA A 828 10.25 0.36 -21.92
N GLY A 829 11.13 0.21 -22.91
CA GLY A 829 12.09 1.23 -23.33
C GLY A 829 11.43 2.49 -23.89
N ASN A 830 10.32 2.35 -24.62
CA ASN A 830 9.54 3.48 -25.12
C ASN A 830 8.87 4.26 -24.00
N ARG A 831 8.31 3.56 -22.99
CA ARG A 831 7.60 4.17 -21.86
C ARG A 831 8.51 4.77 -20.79
N GLY A 832 9.63 4.11 -20.49
CA GLY A 832 10.49 4.46 -19.36
C GLY A 832 11.97 4.59 -19.67
N GLY A 833 12.38 4.53 -20.94
CA GLY A 833 13.78 4.50 -21.34
C GLY A 833 14.52 3.28 -20.78
N VAL A 834 15.83 3.44 -20.57
CA VAL A 834 16.70 2.42 -19.96
C VAL A 834 16.15 1.95 -18.61
N ASP A 835 15.62 2.87 -17.80
CA ASP A 835 15.04 2.59 -16.48
C ASP A 835 13.74 1.78 -16.58
N GLY A 836 12.95 1.95 -17.65
CA GLY A 836 11.73 1.18 -17.90
C GLY A 836 12.02 -0.31 -18.06
N VAL A 837 13.00 -0.64 -18.90
CA VAL A 837 13.46 -2.03 -19.11
C VAL A 837 13.98 -2.62 -17.80
N ARG A 838 14.79 -1.88 -17.04
CA ARG A 838 15.36 -2.35 -15.77
C ARG A 838 14.29 -2.64 -14.73
N LYS A 839 13.33 -1.73 -14.56
CA LYS A 839 12.21 -1.91 -13.61
C LYS A 839 11.37 -3.12 -13.97
N LEU A 840 11.13 -3.35 -15.26
CA LEU A 840 10.40 -4.53 -15.73
C LEU A 840 11.15 -5.83 -15.39
N LEU A 841 12.44 -5.92 -15.68
CA LEU A 841 13.24 -7.13 -15.43
C LEU A 841 13.52 -7.38 -13.93
N THR A 842 13.47 -6.33 -13.11
CA THR A 842 13.72 -6.38 -11.65
C THR A 842 12.45 -6.41 -10.80
N GLU A 843 11.27 -6.32 -11.43
CA GLU A 843 9.95 -6.43 -10.78
C GLU A 843 9.94 -7.61 -9.81
N GLN A 844 9.43 -7.42 -8.59
CA GLN A 844 9.36 -8.52 -7.62
C GLN A 844 8.09 -9.33 -7.81
N PHE A 845 8.26 -10.63 -8.04
CA PHE A 845 7.21 -11.64 -8.11
C PHE A 845 7.67 -12.86 -7.29
N ASP A 846 6.82 -13.35 -6.36
CA ASP A 846 7.14 -14.43 -5.42
C ASP A 846 8.49 -14.30 -4.69
N GLY A 847 8.81 -13.08 -4.26
CA GLY A 847 10.05 -12.77 -3.52
C GLY A 847 11.33 -12.78 -4.37
N LYS A 848 11.23 -13.04 -5.68
CA LYS A 848 12.34 -13.07 -6.64
C LYS A 848 12.19 -11.93 -7.67
N PRO A 849 13.27 -11.46 -8.31
CA PRO A 849 13.13 -10.62 -9.50
C PRO A 849 12.48 -11.41 -10.64
N ARG A 850 11.69 -10.73 -11.47
CA ARG A 850 11.05 -11.30 -12.68
C ARG A 850 12.08 -12.00 -13.57
N VAL A 851 13.27 -11.41 -13.73
CA VAL A 851 14.38 -12.00 -14.50
C VAL A 851 15.69 -11.97 -13.73
N THR A 852 16.22 -10.80 -13.37
CA THR A 852 17.55 -10.66 -12.74
C THR A 852 17.72 -9.35 -11.95
N LYS A 853 18.69 -9.32 -11.04
CA LYS A 853 19.17 -8.10 -10.35
C LYS A 853 20.62 -7.73 -10.74
N ASP A 854 21.26 -8.53 -11.59
CA ASP A 854 22.64 -8.30 -12.03
C ASP A 854 22.73 -7.03 -12.87
N GLN A 855 23.52 -6.07 -12.40
CA GLN A 855 23.64 -4.76 -13.01
C GLN A 855 24.30 -4.78 -14.38
N LYS A 856 25.30 -5.66 -14.60
CA LYS A 856 26.01 -5.75 -15.88
C LYS A 856 25.07 -6.29 -16.96
N ILE A 857 24.28 -7.30 -16.62
CA ILE A 857 23.30 -7.89 -17.54
C ILE A 857 22.19 -6.90 -17.87
N LEU A 858 21.66 -6.22 -16.85
CA LEU A 858 20.63 -5.19 -17.03
C LEU A 858 21.12 -4.03 -17.90
N ASP A 859 22.35 -3.56 -17.69
CA ASP A 859 22.95 -2.50 -18.51
C ASP A 859 23.10 -2.92 -19.96
N SER A 860 23.59 -4.14 -20.19
CA SER A 860 23.82 -4.70 -21.53
C SER A 860 22.51 -4.79 -22.32
N ILE A 861 21.49 -5.42 -21.73
CA ILE A 861 20.16 -5.57 -22.34
C ILE A 861 19.55 -4.20 -22.60
N SER A 862 19.48 -3.33 -21.58
CA SER A 862 18.81 -2.04 -21.75
C SER A 862 19.47 -1.15 -22.80
N LYS A 863 20.82 -1.14 -22.91
CA LYS A 863 21.51 -0.37 -23.95
C LYS A 863 21.18 -0.89 -25.35
N HIS A 864 21.19 -2.20 -25.54
CA HIS A 864 20.84 -2.81 -26.82
C HIS A 864 19.38 -2.51 -27.21
N ILE A 865 18.44 -2.60 -26.27
CA ILE A 865 17.04 -2.23 -26.53
C ILE A 865 16.92 -0.74 -26.93
N MET A 866 17.68 0.15 -26.30
CA MET A 866 17.68 1.56 -26.67
C MET A 866 18.32 1.81 -28.04
N SER A 867 19.34 1.06 -28.46
CA SER A 867 19.89 1.21 -29.82
C SER A 867 18.91 0.77 -30.90
N LEU A 868 18.14 -0.29 -30.65
CA LEU A 868 17.09 -0.75 -31.58
C LEU A 868 16.01 0.32 -31.79
N LYS A 869 15.69 1.09 -30.75
CA LYS A 869 14.76 2.23 -30.84
C LYS A 869 15.29 3.32 -31.77
N THR A 870 16.57 3.69 -31.66
CA THR A 870 17.17 4.75 -32.48
C THR A 870 17.23 4.35 -33.96
N SER A 871 17.52 3.08 -34.26
CA SER A 871 17.53 2.57 -35.64
C SER A 871 16.15 2.59 -36.30
N LYS A 872 15.08 2.27 -35.56
CA LYS A 872 13.70 2.29 -36.10
C LYS A 872 13.24 3.71 -36.44
N ILE A 873 13.55 4.68 -35.58
CA ILE A 873 13.24 6.10 -35.81
C ILE A 873 14.02 6.63 -37.02
N LEU A 874 15.31 6.29 -37.16
CA LEU A 874 16.11 6.69 -38.33
C LEU A 874 15.55 6.11 -39.63
N PHE A 875 15.11 4.85 -39.62
CA PHE A 875 14.54 4.19 -40.80
C PHE A 875 13.17 4.79 -41.20
N GLU A 876 12.28 5.04 -40.23
CA GLU A 876 10.99 5.71 -40.48
C GLU A 876 11.18 7.16 -40.96
N THR A 877 12.17 7.89 -40.42
CA THR A 877 12.51 9.24 -40.88
C THR A 877 13.10 9.22 -42.30
N TYR A 878 13.93 8.23 -42.62
CA TYR A 878 14.52 8.06 -43.95
C TYR A 878 13.47 7.72 -45.01
N ILE A 879 12.51 6.84 -44.69
CA ILE A 879 11.35 6.55 -45.56
C ILE A 879 10.48 7.81 -45.73
N PHE A 880 10.23 8.56 -44.66
CA PHE A 880 9.45 9.79 -44.74
C PHE A 880 10.12 10.86 -45.63
N VAL A 881 11.46 10.95 -45.59
CA VAL A 881 12.24 11.83 -46.48
C VAL A 881 12.20 11.35 -47.94
N ILE A 882 12.25 10.04 -48.19
CA ILE A 882 12.11 9.47 -49.55
C ILE A 882 10.70 9.70 -50.10
N VAL A 883 9.65 9.53 -49.28
CA VAL A 883 8.24 9.73 -49.69
C VAL A 883 7.90 11.22 -49.92
N ILE A 884 8.68 12.16 -49.37
CA ILE A 884 8.55 13.60 -49.67
C ILE A 884 9.35 14.01 -50.93
N HIS A 885 10.32 13.18 -51.37
CA HIS A 885 11.14 13.42 -52.56
C HIS A 885 10.65 12.70 -53.82
N VAL A 886 9.57 11.91 -53.72
CA VAL A 886 8.79 11.35 -54.84
C VAL A 886 7.45 12.08 -54.87
#